data_AF-A0A831LKJ0-F1
#
_entry.id   AF-A0A831LKJ0-F1
#
_cell.length_a   1.000
_cell.length_b   1.000
_cell.length_c   1.000
_cell.angle_alpha   90.00
_cell.angle_beta   90.00
_cell.angle_gamma   90.00
#
_symmetry.space_group_name_H-M   'P 1'
#
loop_
_entity.id
_entity.type
_entity.pdbx_description
1 polymer ?
#
loop_
_entity_poly.entity_id
_entity_poly.type
_entity_poly.pdbx_seq_one_letter_code
_entity_poly.pdbx_strand_id
1 'polypeptide(L)'
;MGLIDSDVAIVRNRKGERVLMMPTSHMWQLAETHALFNWSRVVGLRMTLTLEGPKLVVMVEAPLDKLDEAIRISAEREWLKMLSDKEGLEDLMYVKSWDDLKRWVAGHWGIVVDAAVRQLREVLTVEELERLLTPEGGDALEGRKGGQVAPRDKQKDGKNVWEKLKHRLNALMDMLNEDKIAREVVAPALLLMQAERLGVDETTLKYFGAVISGAIGGDGHVSAAMKEVVLTSGEREIALLWGAVLAAYGIEAEVRRVRSTFQVIVSGGDAARLARLYFRYGPPLLEGDDRLKNHKLAEAVRLEAEGLSVSWEGLRQTKNGAAADLTISEGGVAVKYNIYLREADILLEFHSTDRGRVELASRFLRLAGVGAEVKKEGGRDVWYVKATTDRLAAGHEKLRKALAEVVREAVARGWVDADKAERWLEKLEKGLTLKEGWPKYEIGLSGSGALVVRFGSTSPNSIQQAAQQLREMGLEEGRHFTVKKPEEGRDGYVSILRRGLERAAWLSVHGKDEQQRRLAAKFVEYILQRAEKAGEEVYEKVGEIIEEGKARGSLTLRGLEKKVEVNGETYVVKVIDGSAEIEESWGDKLLLRIRITAEVNSVQRDYEMTYSRRKTDNAALGFAVARADAPGGREADAERYSALIKALTGKEPKVYRKSDGKIEIVCGRGHLDDFARYAELADAIEEWLEKTGQ
;
A
#
# COMPACT_ATOMS: atom_id res chain seq x y z
N MET A 1 -17.39 -15.93 19.90
CA MET A 1 -17.88 -15.19 18.71
C MET A 1 -17.13 -15.49 17.40
N GLY A 2 -15.98 -16.17 17.38
CA GLY A 2 -15.35 -16.68 16.14
C GLY A 2 -15.91 -18.00 15.62
N LEU A 3 -17.24 -18.17 15.65
CA LEU A 3 -17.91 -19.41 15.25
C LEU A 3 -17.85 -19.66 13.72
N ILE A 4 -17.53 -18.62 12.93
CA ILE A 4 -17.85 -18.52 11.50
C ILE A 4 -16.67 -17.88 10.75
N ASP A 5 -15.50 -18.52 10.80
CA ASP A 5 -14.46 -18.18 9.84
C ASP A 5 -14.55 -19.18 8.68
N SER A 6 -14.82 -18.74 7.44
CA SER A 6 -15.08 -19.62 6.29
C SER A 6 -13.92 -20.57 5.99
N ASP A 7 -12.72 -20.22 6.46
CA ASP A 7 -11.49 -20.98 6.26
C ASP A 7 -11.34 -22.21 7.18
N VAL A 8 -12.18 -22.36 8.21
CA VAL A 8 -12.09 -23.49 9.18
C VAL A 8 -12.97 -24.67 8.75
N ALA A 9 -12.41 -25.78 8.30
CA ALA A 9 -13.18 -27.01 8.03
C ALA A 9 -13.35 -27.88 9.29
N ILE A 10 -14.46 -28.62 9.40
CA ILE A 10 -14.56 -29.76 10.31
C ILE A 10 -14.20 -31.01 9.53
N VAL A 11 -13.13 -31.70 9.93
CA VAL A 11 -12.62 -32.90 9.24
C VAL A 11 -12.35 -34.01 10.25
N ARG A 12 -12.15 -35.24 9.77
CA ARG A 12 -11.62 -36.31 10.61
C ARG A 12 -10.09 -36.35 10.52
N ASN A 13 -9.41 -36.28 11.66
CA ASN A 13 -7.97 -36.40 11.71
C ASN A 13 -7.53 -37.86 11.47
N ARG A 14 -6.21 -38.12 11.47
CA ARG A 14 -5.65 -39.47 11.25
C ARG A 14 -6.06 -40.51 12.30
N LYS A 15 -6.58 -40.07 13.46
CA LYS A 15 -7.11 -40.95 14.52
C LYS A 15 -8.62 -41.19 14.38
N GLY A 16 -9.27 -40.62 13.36
CA GLY A 16 -10.71 -40.70 13.13
C GLY A 16 -11.55 -39.74 13.97
N GLU A 17 -10.91 -38.85 14.74
CA GLU A 17 -11.57 -37.84 15.59
C GLU A 17 -12.00 -36.64 14.75
N ARG A 18 -13.18 -36.07 15.01
CA ARG A 18 -13.59 -34.80 14.40
C ARG A 18 -12.76 -33.66 14.99
N VAL A 19 -12.14 -32.87 14.13
CA VAL A 19 -11.31 -31.72 14.49
C VAL A 19 -11.68 -30.54 13.62
N LEU A 20 -11.52 -29.34 14.18
CA LEU A 20 -11.46 -28.10 13.44
C LEU A 20 -10.09 -28.05 12.75
N MET A 21 -10.07 -27.77 11.46
CA MET A 21 -8.87 -27.71 10.65
C MET A 21 -8.90 -26.44 9.82
N MET A 22 -7.85 -25.63 9.95
CA MET A 22 -7.71 -24.40 9.18
C MET A 22 -6.39 -24.45 8.38
N PRO A 23 -6.43 -24.40 7.04
CA PRO A 23 -5.27 -24.04 6.24
C PRO A 23 -5.01 -22.55 6.39
N THR A 24 -3.81 -22.18 6.83
CA THR A 24 -3.41 -20.77 6.82
C THR A 24 -2.03 -20.59 6.20
N SER A 25 -1.91 -19.61 5.31
CA SER A 25 -0.60 -19.13 4.83
C SER A 25 -0.12 -17.89 5.59
N HIS A 26 -0.85 -17.52 6.64
CA HIS A 26 -0.72 -16.25 7.35
C HIS A 26 -0.40 -16.49 8.83
N MET A 27 0.77 -16.02 9.26
CA MET A 27 1.23 -16.18 10.64
C MET A 27 0.32 -15.50 11.67
N TRP A 28 -0.44 -14.47 11.29
CA TRP A 28 -1.41 -13.83 12.18
C TRP A 28 -2.66 -14.68 12.42
N GLN A 29 -3.15 -15.44 11.43
CA GLN A 29 -4.27 -16.36 11.64
C GLN A 29 -3.86 -17.51 12.58
N LEU A 30 -2.60 -17.95 12.49
CA LEU A 30 -2.00 -18.88 13.45
C LEU A 30 -1.94 -18.27 14.86
N ALA A 31 -1.49 -17.02 14.98
CA ALA A 31 -1.42 -16.31 16.26
C ALA A 31 -2.80 -15.99 16.83
N GLU A 32 -3.78 -15.66 15.99
CA GLU A 32 -5.17 -15.39 16.35
C GLU A 32 -5.85 -16.66 16.84
N THR A 33 -5.73 -17.77 16.10
CA THR A 33 -6.30 -19.05 16.53
C THR A 33 -5.64 -19.57 17.81
N HIS A 34 -4.35 -19.33 18.00
CA HIS A 34 -3.66 -19.59 19.26
C HIS A 34 -4.13 -18.66 20.40
N ALA A 35 -4.26 -17.35 20.16
CA ALA A 35 -4.57 -16.37 21.21
C ALA A 35 -6.06 -16.28 21.58
N LEU A 36 -6.97 -16.53 20.62
CA LEU A 36 -8.42 -16.48 20.82
C LEU A 36 -9.01 -17.84 21.18
N PHE A 37 -8.48 -18.91 20.59
CA PHE A 37 -9.09 -20.25 20.69
C PHE A 37 -8.13 -21.32 21.25
N ASN A 38 -6.89 -20.94 21.57
CA ASN A 38 -5.84 -21.84 22.07
C ASN A 38 -5.52 -23.00 21.08
N TRP A 39 -5.64 -22.73 19.77
CA TRP A 39 -5.26 -23.67 18.73
C TRP A 39 -3.75 -23.63 18.54
N SER A 40 -3.07 -24.67 19.01
CA SER A 40 -1.60 -24.74 19.01
C SER A 40 -1.05 -25.91 18.20
N ARG A 41 -1.90 -26.81 17.73
CA ARG A 41 -1.47 -28.06 17.10
C ARG A 41 -1.29 -27.87 15.59
N VAL A 42 -0.05 -27.62 15.17
CA VAL A 42 0.35 -27.70 13.76
C VAL A 42 0.44 -29.17 13.35
N VAL A 43 -0.27 -29.54 12.28
CA VAL A 43 -0.41 -30.95 11.83
C VAL A 43 0.12 -31.21 10.43
N GLY A 44 0.45 -30.15 9.68
CA GLY A 44 0.98 -30.28 8.33
C GLY A 44 1.53 -28.97 7.78
N LEU A 45 2.51 -29.09 6.90
CA LEU A 45 3.07 -28.00 6.11
C LEU A 45 2.90 -28.36 4.64
N ARG A 46 2.34 -27.45 3.84
CA ARG A 46 2.11 -27.65 2.41
C ARG A 46 2.66 -26.46 1.64
N MET A 47 3.49 -26.70 0.63
CA MET A 47 3.93 -25.64 -0.27
C MET A 47 2.92 -25.51 -1.41
N THR A 48 2.37 -24.31 -1.64
CA THR A 48 1.48 -23.99 -2.77
C THR A 48 2.16 -22.98 -3.69
N LEU A 49 2.13 -23.22 -4.99
CA LEU A 49 2.63 -22.27 -5.99
C LEU A 49 1.54 -21.25 -6.29
N THR A 50 1.80 -19.98 -5.98
CA THR A 50 0.95 -18.86 -6.34
C THR A 50 1.63 -18.01 -7.41
N LEU A 51 0.90 -17.08 -8.03
CA LEU A 51 1.47 -16.10 -8.99
C LEU A 51 2.61 -15.26 -8.37
N GLU A 52 2.71 -15.23 -7.03
CA GLU A 52 3.76 -14.55 -6.26
C GLU A 52 4.93 -15.47 -5.85
N GLY A 53 4.92 -16.74 -6.31
CA GLY A 53 5.89 -17.78 -5.94
C GLY A 53 5.36 -18.83 -4.95
N PRO A 54 6.22 -19.76 -4.49
CA PRO A 54 5.85 -20.79 -3.51
C PRO A 54 5.52 -20.17 -2.15
N LYS A 55 4.32 -20.43 -1.64
CA LYS A 55 3.84 -20.07 -0.30
C LYS A 55 3.71 -21.31 0.58
N LEU A 56 4.18 -21.18 1.82
CA LEU A 56 4.00 -22.20 2.84
C LEU A 56 2.60 -22.03 3.47
N VAL A 57 1.80 -23.09 3.42
CA VAL A 57 0.52 -23.23 4.09
C VAL A 57 0.72 -24.13 5.31
N VAL A 58 0.41 -23.61 6.48
CA VAL A 58 0.39 -24.31 7.76
C VAL A 58 -1.03 -24.82 8.00
N MET A 59 -1.17 -26.12 8.24
CA MET A 59 -2.43 -26.73 8.67
C MET A 59 -2.46 -26.77 10.19
N VAL A 60 -3.45 -26.11 10.79
CA VAL A 60 -3.64 -26.06 12.24
C VAL A 60 -4.90 -26.83 12.58
N GLU A 61 -4.83 -27.69 13.58
CA GLU A 61 -5.97 -28.43 14.10
C GLU A 61 -6.30 -28.02 15.53
N ALA A 62 -7.60 -28.06 15.86
CA ALA A 62 -8.09 -28.02 17.23
C ALA A 62 -9.20 -29.05 17.43
N PRO A 63 -9.31 -29.64 18.63
CA PRO A 63 -10.38 -30.58 18.90
C PRO A 63 -11.75 -29.88 18.88
N LEU A 64 -12.77 -30.60 18.42
CA LEU A 64 -14.13 -30.07 18.21
C LEU A 64 -14.79 -29.61 19.51
N ASP A 65 -14.36 -30.16 20.66
CA ASP A 65 -14.80 -29.77 22.00
C ASP A 65 -14.61 -28.27 22.28
N LYS A 66 -13.64 -27.61 21.63
CA LYS A 66 -13.45 -26.16 21.72
C LYS A 66 -14.59 -25.36 21.08
N LEU A 67 -15.13 -25.84 19.96
CA LEU A 67 -16.31 -25.25 19.33
C LEU A 67 -17.55 -25.51 20.18
N ASP A 68 -17.72 -26.74 20.67
CA ASP A 68 -18.84 -27.12 21.53
C ASP A 68 -18.87 -26.28 22.82
N GLU A 69 -17.73 -26.08 23.46
CA GLU A 69 -17.60 -25.24 24.65
C GLU A 69 -17.95 -23.77 24.36
N ALA A 70 -17.51 -23.23 23.23
CA ALA A 70 -17.86 -21.87 22.83
C ALA A 70 -19.37 -21.71 22.59
N ILE A 71 -20.01 -22.72 21.99
CA ILE A 71 -21.47 -22.76 21.78
C ILE A 71 -22.21 -22.83 23.11
N ARG A 72 -21.76 -23.71 24.02
CA ARG A 72 -22.32 -23.84 25.37
C ARG A 72 -22.28 -22.53 26.15
N ILE A 73 -21.10 -21.89 26.21
CA ILE A 73 -20.94 -20.58 26.88
C ILE A 73 -21.88 -19.54 26.28
N SER A 74 -21.95 -19.54 24.94
CA SER A 74 -22.79 -18.62 24.20
C SER A 74 -24.29 -18.79 24.50
N ALA A 75 -24.77 -20.04 24.56
CA ALA A 75 -26.15 -20.38 24.91
C ALA A 75 -26.49 -20.04 26.37
N GLU A 76 -25.53 -20.21 27.30
CA GLU A 76 -25.76 -19.96 28.73
C GLU A 76 -25.69 -18.46 29.10
N ARG A 77 -24.83 -17.68 28.42
CA ARG A 77 -24.39 -16.36 28.90
C ARG A 77 -24.20 -15.26 27.85
N GLU A 78 -24.19 -15.57 26.56
CA GLU A 78 -23.89 -14.58 25.50
C GLU A 78 -25.03 -14.44 24.48
N TRP A 79 -24.69 -14.35 23.18
CA TRP A 79 -25.61 -13.94 22.13
C TRP A 79 -26.77 -14.91 21.90
N LEU A 80 -26.54 -16.22 21.97
CA LEU A 80 -27.59 -17.23 21.82
C LEU A 80 -28.59 -17.17 22.99
N LYS A 81 -28.13 -16.80 24.19
CA LYS A 81 -29.02 -16.65 25.35
C LYS A 81 -30.15 -15.65 25.09
N MET A 82 -29.87 -14.57 24.38
CA MET A 82 -30.88 -13.54 24.08
C MET A 82 -32.04 -14.07 23.24
N LEU A 83 -31.76 -15.05 22.38
CA LEU A 83 -32.80 -15.77 21.63
C LEU A 83 -33.58 -16.71 22.56
N SER A 84 -32.91 -17.37 23.51
CA SER A 84 -33.58 -18.26 24.48
C SER A 84 -34.54 -17.56 25.44
N ASP A 85 -34.43 -16.24 25.59
CA ASP A 85 -35.37 -15.43 26.39
C ASP A 85 -36.67 -15.11 25.64
N LYS A 86 -36.81 -15.57 24.38
CA LYS A 86 -38.02 -15.36 23.56
C LYS A 86 -38.93 -16.58 23.57
N GLU A 87 -40.22 -16.29 23.57
CA GLU A 87 -41.27 -17.30 23.55
C GLU A 87 -41.11 -18.24 22.35
N GLY A 88 -41.03 -19.54 22.63
CA GLY A 88 -40.87 -20.60 21.64
C GLY A 88 -39.45 -20.84 21.16
N LEU A 89 -38.42 -20.28 21.82
CA LEU A 89 -36.99 -20.52 21.55
C LEU A 89 -36.22 -20.91 22.84
N GLU A 90 -36.92 -21.19 23.94
CA GLU A 90 -36.35 -21.37 25.27
C GLU A 90 -35.41 -22.56 25.34
N ASP A 91 -35.64 -23.58 24.51
CA ASP A 91 -34.85 -24.80 24.44
C ASP A 91 -33.41 -24.58 23.93
N LEU A 92 -33.12 -23.41 23.33
CA LEU A 92 -31.77 -23.02 22.91
C LEU A 92 -30.77 -23.00 24.08
N MET A 93 -31.23 -22.76 25.31
CA MET A 93 -30.35 -22.78 26.49
C MET A 93 -29.76 -24.17 26.80
N TYR A 94 -30.33 -25.24 26.23
CA TYR A 94 -29.86 -26.60 26.39
C TYR A 94 -28.88 -27.05 25.29
N VAL A 95 -28.61 -26.19 24.30
CA VAL A 95 -27.65 -26.47 23.23
C VAL A 95 -26.22 -26.39 23.77
N LYS A 96 -25.48 -27.51 23.68
CA LYS A 96 -24.12 -27.65 24.24
C LYS A 96 -23.05 -28.02 23.22
N SER A 97 -23.44 -28.25 21.97
CA SER A 97 -22.53 -28.70 20.92
C SER A 97 -22.92 -28.14 19.56
N TRP A 98 -22.00 -28.22 18.61
CA TRP A 98 -22.25 -27.88 17.20
C TRP A 98 -23.38 -28.73 16.60
N ASP A 99 -23.41 -30.03 16.90
CA ASP A 99 -24.46 -30.91 16.38
C ASP A 99 -25.83 -30.63 17.03
N ASP A 100 -25.87 -30.25 18.31
CA ASP A 100 -27.11 -29.79 18.96
C ASP A 100 -27.61 -28.48 18.34
N LEU A 101 -26.70 -27.53 18.07
CA LEU A 101 -27.05 -26.25 17.48
C LEU A 101 -27.62 -26.41 16.07
N LYS A 102 -27.02 -27.27 15.23
CA LYS A 102 -27.54 -27.59 13.90
C LYS A 102 -28.94 -28.20 13.97
N ARG A 103 -29.16 -29.18 14.86
CA ARG A 103 -30.48 -29.80 15.08
C ARG A 103 -31.50 -28.77 15.57
N TRP A 104 -31.11 -27.90 16.47
CA TRP A 104 -31.98 -26.84 16.99
C TRP A 104 -32.37 -25.84 15.89
N VAL A 105 -31.41 -25.38 15.08
CA VAL A 105 -31.68 -24.49 13.93
C VAL A 105 -32.58 -25.16 12.89
N ALA A 106 -32.36 -26.45 12.60
CA ALA A 106 -33.23 -27.22 11.72
C ALA A 106 -34.67 -27.32 12.26
N GLY A 107 -34.83 -27.54 13.57
CA GLY A 107 -36.14 -27.59 14.23
C GLY A 107 -36.92 -26.27 14.17
N HIS A 108 -36.20 -25.14 14.08
CA HIS A 108 -36.78 -23.80 14.01
C HIS A 108 -36.70 -23.17 12.60
N TRP A 109 -36.38 -23.97 11.58
CA TRP A 109 -36.08 -23.48 10.22
C TRP A 109 -37.24 -22.73 9.56
N GLY A 110 -38.49 -23.07 9.91
CA GLY A 110 -39.68 -22.36 9.41
C GLY A 110 -39.63 -20.85 9.67
N ILE A 111 -39.13 -20.44 10.85
CA ILE A 111 -38.96 -19.01 11.21
C ILE A 111 -37.96 -18.35 10.25
N VAL A 112 -36.87 -19.04 9.92
CA VAL A 112 -35.81 -18.55 9.02
C VAL A 112 -36.37 -18.34 7.62
N VAL A 113 -37.11 -19.32 7.10
CA VAL A 113 -37.63 -19.30 5.74
C VAL A 113 -38.70 -18.23 5.58
N ASP A 114 -39.63 -18.12 6.53
CA ASP A 114 -40.67 -17.10 6.48
C ASP A 114 -40.08 -15.70 6.62
N ALA A 115 -39.11 -15.51 7.51
CA ALA A 115 -38.37 -14.25 7.63
C ALA A 115 -37.60 -13.93 6.34
N ALA A 116 -36.87 -14.90 5.77
CA ALA A 116 -36.09 -14.70 4.57
C ALA A 116 -36.95 -14.30 3.37
N VAL A 117 -38.07 -15.01 3.15
CA VAL A 117 -39.01 -14.69 2.07
C VAL A 117 -39.64 -13.31 2.27
N ARG A 118 -40.02 -12.94 3.49
CA ARG A 118 -40.57 -11.61 3.77
C ARG A 118 -39.55 -10.52 3.47
N GLN A 119 -38.32 -10.64 3.96
CA GLN A 119 -37.29 -9.62 3.76
C GLN A 119 -36.89 -9.49 2.29
N LEU A 120 -36.76 -10.61 1.56
CA LEU A 120 -36.44 -10.57 0.14
C LEU A 120 -37.56 -9.96 -0.71
N ARG A 121 -38.83 -10.05 -0.31
CA ARG A 121 -39.94 -9.39 -1.02
C ARG A 121 -39.86 -7.87 -0.98
N GLU A 122 -39.24 -7.31 0.05
CA GLU A 122 -39.06 -5.86 0.17
C GLU A 122 -37.93 -5.34 -0.74
N VAL A 123 -36.96 -6.19 -1.08
CA VAL A 123 -35.73 -5.78 -1.80
C VAL A 123 -35.54 -6.41 -3.19
N LEU A 124 -36.34 -7.41 -3.57
CA LEU A 124 -36.28 -8.04 -4.89
C LEU A 124 -37.62 -7.99 -5.63
N THR A 125 -37.54 -7.68 -6.92
CA THR A 125 -38.65 -7.85 -7.85
C THR A 125 -38.88 -9.31 -8.23
N VAL A 126 -40.08 -9.62 -8.73
CA VAL A 126 -40.39 -10.96 -9.26
C VAL A 126 -39.48 -11.30 -10.44
N GLU A 127 -39.17 -10.35 -11.33
CA GLU A 127 -38.27 -10.61 -12.47
C GLU A 127 -36.84 -10.93 -12.03
N GLU A 128 -36.30 -10.21 -11.05
CA GLU A 128 -34.96 -10.48 -10.50
C GLU A 128 -34.89 -11.86 -9.85
N LEU A 129 -35.90 -12.19 -9.05
CA LEU A 129 -35.98 -13.51 -8.43
C LEU A 129 -36.16 -14.63 -9.47
N GLU A 130 -36.97 -14.42 -10.52
CA GLU A 130 -37.09 -15.38 -11.63
C GLU A 130 -35.73 -15.62 -12.31
N ARG A 131 -34.98 -14.56 -12.62
CA ARG A 131 -33.64 -14.67 -13.21
C ARG A 131 -32.71 -15.47 -12.31
N LEU A 132 -32.71 -15.17 -11.01
CA LEU A 132 -31.89 -15.89 -10.03
C LEU A 132 -32.30 -17.36 -9.90
N LEU A 133 -33.59 -17.69 -9.99
CA LEU A 133 -34.10 -19.06 -9.82
C LEU A 133 -34.15 -19.91 -11.10
N THR A 134 -33.75 -19.35 -12.24
CA THR A 134 -33.69 -20.08 -13.52
C THR A 134 -32.44 -20.99 -13.54
N PRO A 135 -32.55 -22.29 -13.88
CA PRO A 135 -31.39 -23.15 -14.10
C PRO A 135 -30.77 -22.87 -15.48
N GLU A 136 -29.44 -22.97 -15.61
CA GLU A 136 -28.78 -22.81 -16.91
C GLU A 136 -28.84 -24.11 -17.72
N GLY A 137 -29.49 -24.02 -18.87
CA GLY A 137 -29.55 -24.99 -19.96
C GLY A 137 -30.18 -24.38 -21.21
N GLY A 138 -30.05 -23.05 -21.39
CA GLY A 138 -30.74 -22.26 -22.42
C GLY A 138 -29.82 -21.41 -23.29
N ASP A 139 -28.50 -21.62 -23.25
CA ASP A 139 -27.57 -21.09 -24.26
C ASP A 139 -27.26 -22.17 -25.31
N ALA A 140 -28.30 -22.64 -25.98
CA ALA A 140 -28.17 -23.40 -27.22
C ALA A 140 -29.16 -22.87 -28.25
N LEU A 141 -28.58 -22.41 -29.38
CA LEU A 141 -29.20 -22.02 -30.65
C LEU A 141 -29.50 -20.54 -30.86
N GLU A 142 -28.47 -19.68 -30.81
CA GLU A 142 -28.29 -18.76 -31.94
C GLU A 142 -27.73 -19.55 -33.11
N GLY A 143 -28.65 -20.07 -33.95
CA GLY A 143 -28.28 -20.68 -35.23
C GLY A 143 -29.06 -21.94 -35.57
N ARG A 144 -30.33 -21.81 -35.97
CA ARG A 144 -30.89 -22.44 -37.18
C ARG A 144 -32.33 -21.99 -37.42
N LYS A 145 -32.61 -21.64 -38.67
CA LYS A 145 -33.92 -21.26 -39.22
C LYS A 145 -34.94 -22.41 -39.10
N GLY A 146 -36.18 -22.03 -38.80
CA GLY A 146 -37.40 -22.69 -39.29
C GLY A 146 -38.23 -23.44 -38.24
N GLY A 147 -39.48 -23.01 -38.05
CA GLY A 147 -40.55 -23.87 -37.49
C GLY A 147 -41.44 -23.25 -36.41
N GLN A 148 -42.55 -22.65 -36.86
CA GLN A 148 -43.84 -22.46 -36.19
C GLN A 148 -43.90 -21.83 -34.77
N VAL A 149 -44.45 -20.61 -34.77
CA VAL A 149 -44.98 -19.89 -33.62
C VAL A 149 -46.22 -20.61 -33.09
N ALA A 150 -46.19 -21.02 -31.82
CA ALA A 150 -47.36 -21.31 -31.01
C ALA A 150 -47.56 -20.19 -29.97
N PRO A 151 -48.81 -19.84 -29.58
CA PRO A 151 -49.07 -18.60 -28.86
C PRO A 151 -48.53 -18.63 -27.43
N ARG A 152 -47.79 -17.58 -27.07
CA ARG A 152 -47.44 -17.23 -25.69
C ARG A 152 -48.68 -16.69 -24.99
N ASP A 153 -49.40 -17.57 -24.30
CA ASP A 153 -50.29 -17.20 -23.21
C ASP A 153 -50.04 -18.13 -22.02
N LYS A 154 -49.11 -17.72 -21.15
CA LYS A 154 -49.12 -18.11 -19.75
C LYS A 154 -48.93 -16.85 -18.93
N GLN A 155 -50.02 -16.40 -18.32
CA GLN A 155 -49.99 -15.54 -17.14
C GLN A 155 -48.95 -16.12 -16.17
N LYS A 156 -47.81 -15.44 -16.03
CA LYS A 156 -46.80 -15.75 -15.03
C LYS A 156 -47.31 -15.25 -13.69
N ASP A 157 -47.98 -16.12 -12.96
CA ASP A 157 -48.46 -15.82 -11.61
C ASP A 157 -47.24 -15.72 -10.66
N GLY A 158 -46.86 -14.49 -10.29
CA GLY A 158 -45.70 -14.20 -9.44
C GLY A 158 -45.71 -14.94 -8.09
N LYS A 159 -46.86 -15.46 -7.64
CA LYS A 159 -46.95 -16.33 -6.46
C LYS A 159 -46.10 -17.60 -6.57
N ASN A 160 -46.00 -18.20 -7.76
CA ASN A 160 -45.28 -19.47 -7.95
C ASN A 160 -43.76 -19.32 -7.71
N VAL A 161 -43.19 -18.16 -8.04
CA VAL A 161 -41.74 -17.90 -7.92
C VAL A 161 -41.30 -17.84 -6.46
N TRP A 162 -42.10 -17.23 -5.60
CA TRP A 162 -41.83 -17.15 -4.16
C TRP A 162 -42.03 -18.50 -3.45
N GLU A 163 -43.01 -19.30 -3.87
CA GLU A 163 -43.15 -20.68 -3.36
C GLU A 163 -41.96 -21.55 -3.78
N LYS A 164 -41.45 -21.36 -5.00
CA LYS A 164 -40.21 -22.02 -5.46
C LYS A 164 -39.01 -21.61 -4.61
N LEU A 165 -38.88 -20.32 -4.25
CA LEU A 165 -37.84 -19.86 -3.32
C LEU A 165 -38.00 -20.55 -1.96
N LYS A 166 -39.21 -20.57 -1.40
CA LYS A 166 -39.53 -21.21 -0.11
C LYS A 166 -39.12 -22.68 -0.10
N HIS A 167 -39.47 -23.44 -1.14
CA HIS A 167 -39.05 -24.84 -1.27
C HIS A 167 -37.52 -25.00 -1.31
N ARG A 168 -36.79 -24.10 -1.99
CA ARG A 168 -35.33 -24.18 -2.10
C ARG A 168 -34.62 -23.81 -0.80
N LEU A 169 -35.10 -22.78 -0.10
CA LEU A 169 -34.59 -22.46 1.23
C LEU A 169 -34.89 -23.57 2.23
N ASN A 170 -36.04 -24.27 2.12
CA ASN A 170 -36.32 -25.46 2.92
C ASN A 170 -35.33 -26.60 2.64
N ALA A 171 -34.86 -26.79 1.40
CA ALA A 171 -33.87 -27.82 1.09
C ALA A 171 -32.52 -27.62 1.82
N LEU A 172 -32.14 -26.38 2.15
CA LEU A 172 -30.95 -26.11 2.97
C LEU A 172 -31.04 -26.72 4.36
N MET A 173 -32.24 -26.87 4.93
CA MET A 173 -32.47 -27.49 6.24
C MET A 173 -31.94 -28.93 6.26
N ASP A 174 -32.28 -29.71 5.24
CA ASP A 174 -31.89 -31.12 5.15
C ASP A 174 -30.38 -31.29 4.98
N MET A 175 -29.74 -30.28 4.39
CA MET A 175 -28.30 -30.22 4.15
C MET A 175 -27.49 -29.72 5.36
N LEU A 176 -28.14 -29.32 6.46
CA LEU A 176 -27.42 -28.93 7.69
C LEU A 176 -26.64 -30.10 8.31
N ASN A 177 -26.89 -31.35 7.93
CA ASN A 177 -26.04 -32.46 8.35
C ASN A 177 -24.62 -32.41 7.74
N GLU A 178 -24.45 -31.68 6.63
CA GLU A 178 -23.15 -31.45 6.01
C GLU A 178 -22.45 -30.26 6.68
N ASP A 179 -21.40 -30.52 7.46
CA ASP A 179 -20.67 -29.49 8.22
C ASP A 179 -20.16 -28.33 7.36
N LYS A 180 -19.86 -28.58 6.07
CA LYS A 180 -19.47 -27.55 5.11
C LYS A 180 -20.59 -26.53 4.89
N ILE A 181 -21.81 -27.01 4.61
CA ILE A 181 -22.98 -26.16 4.35
C ILE A 181 -23.47 -25.53 5.64
N ALA A 182 -23.53 -26.30 6.72
CA ALA A 182 -24.01 -25.83 8.01
C ALA A 182 -23.23 -24.60 8.53
N ARG A 183 -21.92 -24.54 8.30
CA ARG A 183 -21.10 -23.39 8.72
C ARG A 183 -21.41 -22.10 7.97
N GLU A 184 -21.84 -22.19 6.72
CA GLU A 184 -22.26 -21.03 5.92
C GLU A 184 -23.71 -20.61 6.24
N VAL A 185 -24.53 -21.53 6.75
CA VAL A 185 -25.99 -21.37 6.87
C VAL A 185 -26.47 -21.06 8.29
N VAL A 186 -25.91 -21.70 9.31
CA VAL A 186 -26.38 -21.61 10.71
C VAL A 186 -26.34 -20.17 11.23
N ALA A 187 -25.29 -19.42 10.92
CA ALA A 187 -25.15 -18.06 11.42
C ALA A 187 -26.11 -17.05 10.76
N PRO A 188 -26.25 -17.00 9.42
CA PRO A 188 -27.32 -16.24 8.77
C PRO A 188 -28.72 -16.58 9.29
N ALA A 189 -28.99 -17.87 9.53
CA ALA A 189 -30.27 -18.32 10.07
C ALA A 189 -30.55 -17.74 11.46
N LEU A 190 -29.56 -17.80 12.37
CA LEU A 190 -29.66 -17.21 13.71
C LEU A 190 -29.81 -15.68 13.67
N LEU A 191 -29.14 -15.00 12.74
CA LEU A 191 -29.29 -13.56 12.54
C LEU A 191 -30.70 -13.16 12.07
N LEU A 192 -31.32 -13.95 11.19
CA LEU A 192 -32.70 -13.73 10.77
C LEU A 192 -33.69 -13.96 11.91
N MET A 193 -33.51 -15.03 12.70
CA MET A 193 -34.32 -15.25 13.90
C MET A 193 -34.18 -14.10 14.90
N GLN A 194 -32.96 -13.58 15.06
CA GLN A 194 -32.69 -12.42 15.91
C GLN A 194 -33.39 -11.17 15.41
N ALA A 195 -33.21 -10.79 14.14
CA ALA A 195 -33.88 -9.63 13.58
C ALA A 195 -35.41 -9.75 13.70
N GLU A 196 -35.94 -10.97 13.53
CA GLU A 196 -37.38 -11.22 13.61
C GLU A 196 -37.97 -11.15 15.02
N ARG A 197 -37.29 -11.76 16.00
CA ARG A 197 -37.84 -11.93 17.36
C ARG A 197 -37.44 -10.80 18.30
N LEU A 198 -36.28 -10.19 18.06
CA LEU A 198 -35.69 -9.16 18.92
C LEU A 198 -35.72 -7.77 18.27
N GLY A 199 -35.79 -7.69 16.93
CA GLY A 199 -35.61 -6.44 16.21
C GLY A 199 -34.13 -6.02 16.11
N VAL A 200 -33.90 -4.87 15.49
CA VAL A 200 -32.55 -4.32 15.27
C VAL A 200 -32.30 -3.18 16.27
N ASP A 201 -31.35 -3.39 17.18
CA ASP A 201 -30.89 -2.43 18.17
C ASP A 201 -29.34 -2.45 18.27
N GLU A 202 -28.74 -1.64 19.16
CA GLU A 202 -27.27 -1.58 19.30
C GLU A 202 -26.66 -2.94 19.66
N THR A 203 -27.37 -3.77 20.42
CA THR A 203 -26.90 -5.07 20.89
C THR A 203 -26.97 -6.10 19.77
N THR A 204 -28.06 -6.17 19.01
CA THR A 204 -28.18 -7.08 17.86
C THR A 204 -27.28 -6.65 16.70
N LEU A 205 -27.09 -5.34 16.48
CA LEU A 205 -26.10 -4.81 15.52
C LEU A 205 -24.65 -5.23 15.85
N LYS A 206 -24.29 -5.36 17.13
CA LYS A 206 -22.98 -5.88 17.54
C LYS A 206 -22.81 -7.34 17.09
N TYR A 207 -23.83 -8.17 17.25
CA TYR A 207 -23.78 -9.59 16.85
C TYR A 207 -23.78 -9.75 15.35
N PHE A 208 -24.67 -9.04 14.66
CA PHE A 208 -24.64 -8.92 13.21
C PHE A 208 -23.26 -8.48 12.70
N GLY A 209 -22.71 -7.41 13.29
CA GLY A 209 -21.39 -6.90 12.97
C GLY A 209 -20.28 -7.93 13.13
N ALA A 210 -20.30 -8.74 14.19
CA ALA A 210 -19.31 -9.80 14.38
C ALA A 210 -19.45 -10.92 13.33
N VAL A 211 -20.68 -11.36 13.05
CA VAL A 211 -20.97 -12.44 12.10
C VAL A 211 -20.65 -12.02 10.66
N ILE A 212 -21.13 -10.85 10.23
CA ILE A 212 -20.87 -10.32 8.89
C ILE A 212 -19.38 -10.04 8.68
N SER A 213 -18.65 -9.69 9.75
CA SER A 213 -17.21 -9.51 9.66
C SER A 213 -16.46 -10.81 9.35
N GLY A 214 -16.95 -11.95 9.83
CA GLY A 214 -16.42 -13.26 9.43
C GLY A 214 -16.64 -13.52 7.94
N ALA A 215 -17.84 -13.24 7.43
CA ALA A 215 -18.16 -13.39 6.01
C ALA A 215 -17.33 -12.45 5.11
N ILE A 216 -17.11 -11.20 5.52
CA ILE A 216 -16.23 -10.25 4.81
C ILE A 216 -14.76 -10.69 4.90
N GLY A 217 -14.32 -11.11 6.09
CA GLY A 217 -12.96 -11.54 6.38
C GLY A 217 -12.53 -12.76 5.57
N GLY A 218 -13.43 -13.74 5.42
CA GLY A 218 -13.26 -14.94 4.62
C GLY A 218 -13.32 -14.71 3.11
N ASP A 219 -14.41 -15.13 2.46
CA ASP A 219 -14.57 -15.06 0.99
C ASP A 219 -15.08 -13.70 0.45
N GLY A 220 -15.36 -12.75 1.34
CA GLY A 220 -15.81 -11.41 0.96
C GLY A 220 -14.70 -10.47 0.45
N HIS A 221 -15.09 -9.33 -0.09
CA HIS A 221 -14.23 -8.28 -0.62
C HIS A 221 -14.74 -6.89 -0.21
N VAL A 222 -13.82 -5.94 -0.04
CA VAL A 222 -14.15 -4.53 0.23
C VAL A 222 -13.35 -3.67 -0.75
N SER A 223 -14.03 -2.74 -1.42
CA SER A 223 -13.43 -1.85 -2.41
C SER A 223 -13.86 -0.42 -2.18
N ALA A 224 -12.94 0.42 -1.70
CA ALA A 224 -13.18 1.85 -1.55
C ALA A 224 -13.34 2.54 -2.90
N ALA A 225 -12.57 2.10 -3.91
CA ALA A 225 -12.62 2.66 -5.25
C ALA A 225 -13.99 2.46 -5.91
N MET A 226 -14.60 1.29 -5.73
CA MET A 226 -15.94 0.99 -6.24
C MET A 226 -17.05 1.43 -5.26
N LYS A 227 -16.70 1.70 -3.99
CA LYS A 227 -17.62 1.97 -2.89
C LYS A 227 -18.56 0.81 -2.60
N GLU A 228 -18.01 -0.41 -2.57
CA GLU A 228 -18.77 -1.64 -2.41
C GLU A 228 -18.15 -2.61 -1.39
N VAL A 229 -19.02 -3.39 -0.76
CA VAL A 229 -18.70 -4.59 0.02
C VAL A 229 -19.38 -5.78 -0.65
N VAL A 230 -18.62 -6.82 -0.98
CA VAL A 230 -19.12 -8.00 -1.71
C VAL A 230 -18.94 -9.24 -0.86
N LEU A 231 -20.00 -10.03 -0.69
CA LEU A 231 -19.92 -11.39 -0.17
C LEU A 231 -19.99 -12.38 -1.34
N THR A 232 -19.25 -13.49 -1.26
CA THR A 232 -19.25 -14.53 -2.29
C THR A 232 -19.75 -15.83 -1.69
N SER A 233 -20.62 -16.56 -2.42
CA SER A 233 -21.01 -17.92 -2.06
C SER A 233 -21.05 -18.82 -3.30
N GLY A 234 -20.71 -20.10 -3.10
CA GLY A 234 -20.87 -21.14 -4.11
C GLY A 234 -22.32 -21.54 -4.34
N GLU A 235 -23.17 -21.37 -3.33
CA GLU A 235 -24.58 -21.78 -3.36
C GLU A 235 -25.51 -20.57 -3.42
N ARG A 236 -26.45 -20.60 -4.37
CA ARG A 236 -27.40 -19.51 -4.61
C ARG A 236 -28.28 -19.23 -3.40
N GLU A 237 -28.76 -20.28 -2.76
CA GLU A 237 -29.66 -20.22 -1.62
C GLU A 237 -28.98 -19.55 -0.43
N ILE A 238 -27.68 -19.78 -0.25
CA ILE A 238 -26.86 -19.14 0.79
C ILE A 238 -26.68 -17.64 0.46
N ALA A 239 -26.41 -17.30 -0.80
CA ALA A 239 -26.34 -15.90 -1.22
C ALA A 239 -27.68 -15.16 -1.01
N LEU A 240 -28.81 -15.79 -1.32
CA LEU A 240 -30.15 -15.24 -1.06
C LEU A 240 -30.43 -15.12 0.44
N LEU A 241 -29.98 -16.08 1.25
CA LEU A 241 -30.09 -16.01 2.71
C LEU A 241 -29.31 -14.82 3.28
N TRP A 242 -28.10 -14.57 2.79
CA TRP A 242 -27.33 -13.36 3.15
C TRP A 242 -28.01 -12.07 2.67
N GLY A 243 -28.56 -12.05 1.45
CA GLY A 243 -29.37 -10.91 0.98
C GLY A 243 -30.55 -10.62 1.91
N ALA A 244 -31.23 -11.67 2.39
CA ALA A 244 -32.32 -11.54 3.35
C ALA A 244 -31.85 -11.02 4.72
N VAL A 245 -30.70 -11.51 5.22
CA VAL A 245 -30.09 -11.00 6.45
C VAL A 245 -29.80 -9.50 6.30
N LEU A 246 -29.13 -9.09 5.23
CA LEU A 246 -28.79 -7.68 5.03
C LEU A 246 -30.04 -6.79 5.02
N ALA A 247 -31.08 -7.20 4.29
CA ALA A 247 -32.37 -6.52 4.28
C ALA A 247 -32.99 -6.42 5.69
N ALA A 248 -32.94 -7.51 6.48
CA ALA A 248 -33.45 -7.51 7.86
C ALA A 248 -32.73 -6.52 8.78
N TYR A 249 -31.46 -6.21 8.51
CA TYR A 249 -30.68 -5.20 9.23
C TYR A 249 -30.69 -3.82 8.55
N GLY A 250 -31.60 -3.61 7.59
CA GLY A 250 -31.79 -2.34 6.90
C GLY A 250 -30.62 -1.97 5.99
N ILE A 251 -30.00 -2.96 5.35
CA ILE A 251 -28.88 -2.84 4.41
C ILE A 251 -29.34 -3.37 3.06
N GLU A 252 -29.37 -2.51 2.05
CA GLU A 252 -29.74 -2.90 0.68
C GLU A 252 -28.58 -3.63 -0.01
N ALA A 253 -28.89 -4.72 -0.70
CA ALA A 253 -27.90 -5.55 -1.37
C ALA A 253 -28.43 -6.16 -2.68
N GLU A 254 -27.61 -6.14 -3.73
CA GLU A 254 -27.88 -6.83 -4.98
C GLU A 254 -27.34 -8.26 -4.91
N VAL A 255 -28.19 -9.26 -5.14
CA VAL A 255 -27.76 -10.66 -5.30
C VAL A 255 -27.70 -10.96 -6.79
N ARG A 256 -26.51 -11.33 -7.29
CA ARG A 256 -26.33 -11.70 -8.70
C ARG A 256 -25.40 -12.88 -8.89
N ARG A 257 -25.54 -13.55 -10.04
CA ARG A 257 -24.64 -14.63 -10.45
C ARG A 257 -23.48 -14.05 -11.27
N VAL A 258 -22.26 -14.40 -10.88
CA VAL A 258 -21.05 -14.06 -11.62
C VAL A 258 -20.29 -15.37 -11.89
N ARG A 259 -20.26 -15.78 -13.16
CA ARG A 259 -19.73 -17.09 -13.59
C ARG A 259 -20.39 -18.25 -12.81
N SER A 260 -19.59 -19.06 -12.11
CA SER A 260 -20.04 -20.20 -11.31
C SER A 260 -20.37 -19.86 -9.86
N THR A 261 -20.31 -18.59 -9.45
CA THR A 261 -20.50 -18.15 -8.06
C THR A 261 -21.61 -17.11 -7.95
N PHE A 262 -22.18 -16.98 -6.75
CA PHE A 262 -23.17 -15.95 -6.43
C PHE A 262 -22.50 -14.87 -5.57
N GLN A 263 -22.78 -13.61 -5.89
CA GLN A 263 -22.28 -12.45 -5.18
C GLN A 263 -23.44 -11.69 -4.55
N VAL A 264 -23.24 -11.22 -3.33
CA VAL A 264 -24.12 -10.28 -2.63
C VAL A 264 -23.36 -8.97 -2.51
N ILE A 265 -23.80 -7.96 -3.26
CA ILE A 265 -23.09 -6.69 -3.43
C ILE A 265 -23.84 -5.60 -2.69
N VAL A 266 -23.15 -4.94 -1.76
CA VAL A 266 -23.65 -3.78 -1.04
C VAL A 266 -22.87 -2.58 -1.51
N SER A 267 -23.56 -1.52 -1.95
CA SER A 267 -22.92 -0.35 -2.54
C SER A 267 -23.28 0.94 -1.78
N GLY A 268 -22.50 1.99 -1.95
CA GLY A 268 -22.82 3.34 -1.46
C GLY A 268 -22.85 3.47 0.08
N GLY A 269 -23.88 4.12 0.62
CA GLY A 269 -23.98 4.44 2.06
C GLY A 269 -24.10 3.20 2.95
N ASP A 270 -24.75 2.15 2.44
CA ASP A 270 -24.89 0.87 3.12
C ASP A 270 -23.58 0.07 3.09
N ALA A 271 -22.77 0.21 2.03
CA ALA A 271 -21.42 -0.34 2.01
C ALA A 271 -20.54 0.30 3.08
N ALA A 272 -20.68 1.62 3.28
CA ALA A 272 -19.99 2.34 4.37
C ALA A 272 -20.48 1.89 5.75
N ARG A 273 -21.78 1.60 5.92
CA ARG A 273 -22.31 1.02 7.17
C ARG A 273 -21.72 -0.36 7.46
N LEU A 274 -21.60 -1.23 6.46
CA LEU A 274 -20.94 -2.52 6.62
C LEU A 274 -19.45 -2.40 6.90
N ALA A 275 -18.76 -1.51 6.19
CA ALA A 275 -17.35 -1.22 6.43
C ALA A 275 -17.08 -0.77 7.87
N ARG A 276 -17.97 0.06 8.46
CA ARG A 276 -17.92 0.45 9.88
C ARG A 276 -18.05 -0.73 10.83
N LEU A 277 -19.03 -1.61 10.59
CA LEU A 277 -19.23 -2.81 11.40
C LEU A 277 -18.02 -3.74 11.29
N TYR A 278 -17.46 -3.88 10.08
CA TYR A 278 -16.25 -4.65 9.84
C TYR A 278 -15.04 -4.08 10.59
N PHE A 279 -14.86 -2.76 10.58
CA PHE A 279 -13.79 -2.11 11.33
C PHE A 279 -13.91 -2.34 12.83
N ARG A 280 -15.14 -2.23 13.35
CA ARG A 280 -15.42 -2.33 14.79
C ARG A 280 -15.35 -3.75 15.32
N TYR A 281 -15.86 -4.72 14.56
CA TYR A 281 -16.11 -6.09 15.03
C TYR A 281 -15.35 -7.18 14.27
N GLY A 282 -14.61 -6.83 13.21
CA GLY A 282 -13.75 -7.77 12.49
C GLY A 282 -12.51 -8.19 13.28
N PRO A 283 -11.64 -9.04 12.73
CA PRO A 283 -10.47 -9.60 13.43
C PRO A 283 -9.45 -8.52 13.86
N PRO A 284 -8.67 -8.74 14.94
CA PRO A 284 -7.71 -7.78 15.47
C PRO A 284 -6.51 -7.56 14.53
N LEU A 285 -6.00 -6.33 14.49
CA LEU A 285 -4.72 -6.02 13.84
C LEU A 285 -3.59 -6.47 14.77
N LEU A 286 -2.72 -7.40 14.35
CA LEU A 286 -1.50 -7.82 15.08
C LEU A 286 -0.23 -7.18 14.47
N GLU A 287 0.88 -7.13 15.21
CA GLU A 287 2.18 -6.60 14.73
C GLU A 287 3.00 -7.74 14.12
N GLY A 288 3.68 -7.51 12.98
CA GLY A 288 4.48 -8.55 12.27
C GLY A 288 3.77 -9.29 11.13
N ASP A 289 2.66 -8.77 10.61
CA ASP A 289 1.93 -9.35 9.47
C ASP A 289 2.56 -8.94 8.13
N ASP A 290 3.54 -9.73 7.68
CA ASP A 290 4.19 -9.56 6.38
C ASP A 290 3.32 -10.12 5.25
N ARG A 291 2.52 -9.23 4.65
CA ARG A 291 2.54 -8.96 3.19
C ARG A 291 1.56 -7.88 2.74
N LEU A 292 0.46 -7.66 3.45
CA LEU A 292 -0.64 -6.73 3.14
C LEU A 292 -1.40 -6.49 4.45
N LYS A 293 -1.23 -5.35 5.14
CA LYS A 293 -2.11 -4.99 6.28
C LYS A 293 -3.56 -5.18 5.83
N ASN A 294 -4.31 -6.13 6.41
CA ASN A 294 -5.64 -6.61 5.97
C ASN A 294 -6.25 -5.68 4.91
N HIS A 295 -6.02 -5.99 3.63
CA HIS A 295 -6.38 -5.09 2.52
C HIS A 295 -7.87 -4.74 2.58
N LYS A 296 -8.73 -5.68 3.00
CA LYS A 296 -10.16 -5.46 3.18
C LYS A 296 -10.46 -4.45 4.29
N LEU A 297 -9.70 -4.46 5.39
CA LEU A 297 -9.83 -3.47 6.46
C LEU A 297 -9.31 -2.10 6.03
N ALA A 298 -8.19 -2.06 5.30
CA ALA A 298 -7.66 -0.82 4.73
C ALA A 298 -8.64 -0.21 3.70
N GLU A 299 -9.25 -1.05 2.87
CA GLU A 299 -10.30 -0.63 1.94
C GLU A 299 -11.58 -0.24 2.68
N ALA A 300 -11.98 -0.93 3.75
CA ALA A 300 -13.12 -0.54 4.58
C ALA A 300 -12.95 0.85 5.18
N VAL A 301 -11.75 1.14 5.69
CA VAL A 301 -11.37 2.47 6.19
C VAL A 301 -11.41 3.52 5.07
N ARG A 302 -10.90 3.21 3.88
CA ARG A 302 -10.89 4.14 2.73
C ARG A 302 -12.29 4.38 2.15
N LEU A 303 -13.16 3.37 2.20
CA LEU A 303 -14.55 3.44 1.73
C LEU A 303 -15.34 4.46 2.55
N GLU A 304 -14.93 4.66 3.80
CA GLU A 304 -15.50 5.60 4.76
C GLU A 304 -14.76 6.94 4.81
N ALA A 305 -14.28 7.51 3.70
CA ALA A 305 -13.55 8.78 3.71
C ALA A 305 -14.40 10.03 4.11
N GLU A 306 -15.02 10.02 5.29
CA GLU A 306 -15.23 11.16 6.20
C GLU A 306 -14.20 11.07 7.34
N GLY A 307 -12.92 11.17 6.97
CA GLY A 307 -11.85 10.54 7.75
C GLY A 307 -11.48 11.11 9.12
N LEU A 308 -10.84 10.23 9.89
CA LEU A 308 -10.20 10.36 11.20
C LEU A 308 -10.19 11.76 11.77
N SER A 309 -11.00 11.99 12.80
CA SER A 309 -10.98 13.21 13.60
C SER A 309 -10.15 12.98 14.87
N VAL A 310 -9.32 13.97 15.20
CA VAL A 310 -8.53 13.98 16.44
C VAL A 310 -8.75 15.32 17.12
N SER A 311 -9.15 15.28 18.38
CA SER A 311 -9.36 16.46 19.22
C SER A 311 -8.80 16.20 20.62
N TRP A 312 -8.57 17.26 21.40
CA TRP A 312 -8.10 17.13 22.77
C TRP A 312 -8.81 18.14 23.68
N GLU A 313 -8.91 17.81 24.97
CA GLU A 313 -9.52 18.67 25.99
C GLU A 313 -8.95 18.39 27.38
N GLY A 314 -9.35 19.19 28.38
CA GLY A 314 -9.08 18.87 29.79
C GLY A 314 -7.61 18.94 30.20
N LEU A 315 -6.84 19.88 29.63
CA LEU A 315 -5.44 20.11 30.02
C LEU A 315 -5.35 20.52 31.49
N ARG A 316 -4.59 19.75 32.26
CA ARG A 316 -4.45 19.86 33.73
C ARG A 316 -3.00 19.73 34.16
N GLN A 317 -2.61 20.49 35.19
CA GLN A 317 -1.28 20.39 35.78
C GLN A 317 -1.18 19.12 36.63
N THR A 318 -0.01 18.47 36.60
CA THR A 318 0.32 17.31 37.43
C THR A 318 1.57 17.60 38.24
N LYS A 319 1.89 16.75 39.23
CA LYS A 319 3.09 16.93 40.06
C LYS A 319 4.39 16.97 39.25
N ASN A 320 4.44 16.28 38.11
CA ASN A 320 5.64 16.07 37.31
C ASN A 320 5.47 16.51 35.83
N GLY A 321 4.59 17.48 35.55
CA GLY A 321 4.31 17.97 34.19
C GLY A 321 2.83 18.29 33.98
N ALA A 322 2.25 17.85 32.86
CA ALA A 322 0.84 18.08 32.53
C ALA A 322 0.15 16.82 31.99
N ALA A 323 -1.18 16.82 32.00
CA ALA A 323 -2.00 15.78 31.40
C ALA A 323 -3.16 16.38 30.62
N ALA A 324 -3.67 15.65 29.63
CA ALA A 324 -4.84 16.02 28.83
C ALA A 324 -5.60 14.78 28.38
N ASP A 325 -6.81 14.96 27.86
CA ASP A 325 -7.57 13.90 27.24
C ASP A 325 -7.53 14.08 25.72
N LEU A 326 -7.22 13.01 24.98
CA LEU A 326 -7.22 12.99 23.51
C LEU A 326 -8.38 12.12 23.03
N THR A 327 -9.21 12.64 22.14
CA THR A 327 -10.28 11.86 21.51
C THR A 327 -9.91 11.58 20.06
N ILE A 328 -9.84 10.30 19.70
CA ILE A 328 -9.76 9.85 18.31
C ILE A 328 -11.11 9.27 17.93
N SER A 329 -11.69 9.73 16.83
CA SER A 329 -13.00 9.27 16.36
C SER A 329 -13.05 9.06 14.85
N GLU A 330 -13.85 8.08 14.45
CA GLU A 330 -14.14 7.68 13.07
C GLU A 330 -15.55 7.09 13.05
N GLY A 331 -16.35 7.44 12.04
CA GLY A 331 -17.66 6.79 11.82
C GLY A 331 -18.65 6.84 13.00
N GLY A 332 -18.64 7.95 13.76
CA GLY A 332 -19.51 8.13 14.95
C GLY A 332 -19.05 7.36 16.20
N VAL A 333 -17.91 6.68 16.15
CA VAL A 333 -17.30 5.99 17.29
C VAL A 333 -16.08 6.79 17.76
N ALA A 334 -15.95 7.00 19.06
CA ALA A 334 -14.86 7.76 19.65
C ALA A 334 -14.20 6.99 20.80
N VAL A 335 -12.88 7.09 20.88
CA VAL A 335 -12.10 6.60 22.02
C VAL A 335 -11.34 7.77 22.63
N LYS A 336 -11.51 7.96 23.93
CA LYS A 336 -10.80 8.96 24.72
C LYS A 336 -9.60 8.33 25.44
N TYR A 337 -8.41 8.85 25.17
CA TYR A 337 -7.12 8.44 25.73
C TYR A 337 -6.63 9.49 26.74
N ASN A 338 -5.84 9.06 27.71
CA ASN A 338 -5.09 9.98 28.57
C ASN A 338 -3.72 10.28 27.97
N ILE A 339 -3.39 11.55 27.83
CA ILE A 339 -2.05 12.05 27.54
C ILE A 339 -1.38 12.45 28.85
N TYR A 340 -0.15 12.02 29.05
CA TYR A 340 0.74 12.52 30.09
C TYR A 340 2.00 13.09 29.46
N LEU A 341 2.26 14.37 29.72
CA LEU A 341 3.54 15.03 29.45
C LEU A 341 4.44 14.80 30.67
N ARG A 342 5.24 13.73 30.62
CA ARG A 342 6.12 13.29 31.71
C ARG A 342 7.51 13.86 31.51
N GLU A 343 8.35 13.78 32.53
CA GLU A 343 9.70 14.34 32.47
C GLU A 343 10.55 13.86 31.26
N ALA A 344 10.40 12.60 30.85
CA ALA A 344 11.19 12.00 29.77
C ALA A 344 10.46 11.92 28.42
N ASP A 345 9.12 11.84 28.42
CA ASP A 345 8.34 11.52 27.22
C ASP A 345 6.86 11.94 27.32
N ILE A 346 6.19 11.82 26.18
CA ILE A 346 4.75 11.90 26.02
C ILE A 346 4.22 10.47 26.04
N LEU A 347 3.39 10.16 27.03
CA LEU A 347 2.71 8.88 27.13
C LEU A 347 1.23 9.06 26.80
N LEU A 348 0.77 8.33 25.79
CA LEU A 348 -0.64 8.14 25.51
C LEU A 348 -1.06 6.76 26.03
N GLU A 349 -2.11 6.68 26.84
CA GLU A 349 -2.60 5.40 27.36
C GLU A 349 -4.12 5.31 27.49
N PHE A 350 -4.61 4.08 27.38
CA PHE A 350 -6.02 3.70 27.61
C PHE A 350 -6.06 2.41 28.40
N HIS A 351 -6.93 2.35 29.42
CA HIS A 351 -7.10 1.21 30.33
C HIS A 351 -8.59 0.85 30.43
N SER A 352 -8.89 -0.45 30.50
CA SER A 352 -10.27 -0.93 30.66
C SER A 352 -10.28 -2.36 31.21
N THR A 353 -11.30 -2.71 32.00
CA THR A 353 -11.63 -4.10 32.37
C THR A 353 -12.34 -4.84 31.23
N ASP A 354 -12.78 -4.13 30.20
CA ASP A 354 -13.27 -4.70 28.95
C ASP A 354 -12.11 -4.73 27.93
N ARG A 355 -11.60 -5.93 27.65
CA ARG A 355 -10.56 -6.18 26.65
C ARG A 355 -10.96 -5.69 25.25
N GLY A 356 -12.23 -5.84 24.86
CA GLY A 356 -12.72 -5.41 23.56
C GLY A 356 -12.61 -3.90 23.36
N ARG A 357 -12.83 -3.11 24.43
CA ARG A 357 -12.59 -1.65 24.39
C ARG A 357 -11.12 -1.30 24.18
N VAL A 358 -10.19 -2.07 24.76
CA VAL A 358 -8.75 -1.83 24.58
C VAL A 358 -8.28 -2.25 23.18
N GLU A 359 -8.84 -3.31 22.63
CA GLU A 359 -8.59 -3.71 21.24
C GLU A 359 -9.12 -2.66 20.26
N LEU A 360 -10.31 -2.10 20.50
CA LEU A 360 -10.82 -0.98 19.72
C LEU A 360 -9.91 0.25 19.82
N ALA A 361 -9.45 0.60 21.03
CA ALA A 361 -8.49 1.68 21.25
C ALA A 361 -7.18 1.44 20.47
N SER A 362 -6.66 0.21 20.49
CA SER A 362 -5.48 -0.15 19.69
C SER A 362 -5.70 0.01 18.18
N ARG A 363 -6.90 -0.34 17.67
CA ARG A 363 -7.25 -0.13 16.25
C ARG A 363 -7.26 1.34 15.86
N PHE A 364 -7.83 2.21 16.69
CA PHE A 364 -7.83 3.65 16.46
C PHE A 364 -6.42 4.24 16.46
N LEU A 365 -5.52 3.77 17.34
CA LEU A 365 -4.11 4.17 17.30
C LEU A 365 -3.42 3.72 16.03
N ARG A 366 -3.62 2.48 15.59
CA ARG A 366 -3.07 1.95 14.33
C ARG A 366 -3.61 2.68 13.11
N LEU A 367 -4.89 3.04 13.12
CA LEU A 367 -5.53 3.89 12.12
C LEU A 367 -4.90 5.28 12.12
N ALA A 368 -4.57 5.81 13.29
CA ALA A 368 -3.79 7.02 13.46
C ALA A 368 -2.28 6.82 13.22
N GLY A 369 -1.85 5.70 12.62
CA GLY A 369 -0.46 5.43 12.23
C GLY A 369 0.47 5.00 13.37
N VAL A 370 -0.07 4.73 14.55
CA VAL A 370 0.68 4.38 15.75
C VAL A 370 0.59 2.88 16.01
N GLY A 371 1.73 2.19 15.93
CA GLY A 371 1.83 0.78 16.33
C GLY A 371 1.69 0.66 17.84
N ALA A 372 0.60 0.04 18.31
CA ALA A 372 0.34 -0.19 19.73
C ALA A 372 -0.19 -1.61 19.98
N GLU A 373 0.23 -2.19 21.10
CA GLU A 373 -0.11 -3.55 21.51
C GLU A 373 -1.05 -3.53 22.72
N VAL A 374 -2.04 -4.42 22.71
CA VAL A 374 -2.90 -4.66 23.88
C VAL A 374 -2.14 -5.55 24.86
N LYS A 375 -2.06 -5.12 26.12
CA LYS A 375 -1.37 -5.84 27.21
C LYS A 375 -2.32 -6.02 28.39
N LYS A 376 -2.16 -7.12 29.14
CA LYS A 376 -2.87 -7.34 30.40
C LYS A 376 -1.99 -6.86 31.56
N GLU A 377 -2.57 -6.15 32.51
CA GLU A 377 -1.88 -5.73 33.73
C GLU A 377 -1.66 -6.94 34.65
N GLY A 378 -0.42 -7.14 35.11
CA GLY A 378 -0.07 -8.26 35.97
C GLY A 378 -0.83 -8.23 37.30
N GLY A 379 -1.52 -9.32 37.63
CA GLY A 379 -2.25 -9.45 38.91
C GLY A 379 -3.62 -8.77 38.97
N ARG A 380 -4.13 -8.22 37.85
CA ARG A 380 -5.46 -7.60 37.75
C ARG A 380 -6.17 -8.00 36.46
N ASP A 381 -7.50 -7.99 36.48
CA ASP A 381 -8.32 -8.17 35.27
C ASP A 381 -8.53 -6.83 34.55
N VAL A 382 -7.41 -6.17 34.22
CA VAL A 382 -7.36 -4.89 33.51
C VAL A 382 -6.44 -5.04 32.29
N TRP A 383 -6.88 -4.52 31.15
CA TRP A 383 -6.13 -4.47 29.90
C TRP A 383 -5.78 -3.02 29.57
N TYR A 384 -4.69 -2.82 28.85
CA TYR A 384 -4.23 -1.49 28.47
C TYR A 384 -3.54 -1.47 27.10
N VAL A 385 -3.53 -0.27 26.50
CA VAL A 385 -2.70 0.08 25.35
C VAL A 385 -1.92 1.35 25.65
N LYS A 386 -0.63 1.37 25.29
CA LYS A 386 0.29 2.49 25.55
C LYS A 386 1.10 2.83 24.30
N ALA A 387 1.30 4.12 24.06
CA ALA A 387 2.20 4.63 23.04
C ALA A 387 3.05 5.78 23.61
N THR A 388 4.36 5.71 23.39
CA THR A 388 5.33 6.72 23.83
C THR A 388 5.69 7.67 22.68
N THR A 389 6.37 8.78 22.97
CA THR A 389 6.68 9.85 22.00
C THR A 389 7.15 9.34 20.64
N ASP A 390 8.05 8.36 20.60
CA ASP A 390 8.58 7.85 19.34
C ASP A 390 7.51 7.13 18.51
N ARG A 391 6.68 6.30 19.15
CA ARG A 391 5.55 5.65 18.47
C ARG A 391 4.49 6.68 18.03
N LEU A 392 4.23 7.69 18.85
CA LEU A 392 3.28 8.77 18.55
C LEU A 392 3.77 9.64 17.38
N ALA A 393 5.07 9.89 17.29
CA ALA A 393 5.69 10.65 16.20
C ALA A 393 5.64 9.92 14.84
N ALA A 394 5.42 8.60 14.83
CA ALA A 394 5.14 7.83 13.62
C ALA A 394 3.67 7.94 13.15
N GLY A 395 2.78 8.45 14.01
CA GLY A 395 1.35 8.59 13.71
C GLY A 395 1.03 9.63 12.64
N HIS A 396 -0.18 9.63 12.10
CA HIS A 396 -0.66 10.56 11.08
C HIS A 396 -0.63 12.03 11.54
N GLU A 397 -0.57 12.96 10.58
CA GLU A 397 -0.41 14.39 10.84
C GLU A 397 -1.47 14.98 11.79
N LYS A 398 -2.74 14.58 11.66
CA LYS A 398 -3.82 15.04 12.55
C LYS A 398 -3.54 14.69 14.02
N LEU A 399 -3.07 13.47 14.29
CA LEU A 399 -2.68 13.04 15.63
C LEU A 399 -1.49 13.85 16.14
N ARG A 400 -0.46 14.02 15.32
CA ARG A 400 0.74 14.76 15.71
C ARG A 400 0.46 16.23 15.98
N LYS A 401 -0.38 16.88 15.17
CA LYS A 401 -0.82 18.27 15.37
C LYS A 401 -1.55 18.45 16.69
N ALA A 402 -2.53 17.58 16.98
CA ALA A 402 -3.26 17.61 18.25
C ALA A 402 -2.31 17.44 19.46
N LEU A 403 -1.36 16.48 19.39
CA LEU A 403 -0.36 16.30 20.44
C LEU A 403 0.58 17.51 20.58
N ALA A 404 0.99 18.12 19.47
CA ALA A 404 1.83 19.31 19.49
C ALA A 404 1.11 20.52 20.11
N GLU A 405 -0.18 20.70 19.84
CA GLU A 405 -1.01 21.73 20.47
C GLU A 405 -1.10 21.53 22.00
N VAL A 406 -1.31 20.30 22.47
CA VAL A 406 -1.30 19.98 23.91
C VAL A 406 0.03 20.39 24.55
N VAL A 407 1.15 20.10 23.90
CA VAL A 407 2.49 20.48 24.39
C VAL A 407 2.68 22.00 24.41
N ARG A 408 2.32 22.70 23.33
CA ARG A 408 2.44 24.17 23.26
C ARG A 408 1.61 24.87 24.35
N GLU A 409 0.39 24.42 24.57
CA GLU A 409 -0.48 24.99 25.62
C GLU A 409 0.09 24.72 27.03
N ALA A 410 0.67 23.54 27.26
CA ALA A 410 1.30 23.23 28.54
C ALA A 410 2.56 24.08 28.81
N VAL A 411 3.35 24.38 27.77
CA VAL A 411 4.51 25.29 27.85
C VAL A 411 4.06 26.72 28.11
N ALA A 412 3.03 27.20 27.40
CA ALA A 412 2.49 28.55 27.57
C ALA A 412 2.01 28.83 29.01
N ARG A 413 1.56 27.78 29.71
CA ARG A 413 1.15 27.85 31.12
C ARG A 413 2.30 27.64 32.12
N GLY A 414 3.53 27.40 31.65
CA GLY A 414 4.69 27.14 32.50
C GLY A 414 4.66 25.79 33.21
N TRP A 415 3.86 24.83 32.70
CA TRP A 415 3.70 23.50 33.33
C TRP A 415 4.71 22.48 32.81
N VAL A 416 5.38 22.79 31.70
CA VAL A 416 6.41 21.97 31.06
C VAL A 416 7.61 22.86 30.74
N ASP A 417 8.80 22.33 30.97
CA ASP A 417 10.07 22.97 30.64
C ASP A 417 10.21 23.18 29.12
N ALA A 418 10.60 24.40 28.71
CA ALA A 418 10.62 24.80 27.31
C ALA A 418 11.66 24.01 26.50
N ASP A 419 12.84 23.74 27.05
CA ASP A 419 13.91 23.02 26.37
C ASP A 419 13.52 21.56 26.15
N LYS A 420 12.83 20.95 27.13
CA LYS A 420 12.28 19.59 26.99
C LYS A 420 11.16 19.54 25.95
N ALA A 421 10.25 20.50 26.00
CA ALA A 421 9.13 20.58 25.07
C ALA A 421 9.58 20.80 23.63
N GLU A 422 10.63 21.60 23.41
CA GLU A 422 11.22 21.84 22.09
C GLU A 422 11.61 20.52 21.43
N ARG A 423 12.27 19.61 22.16
CA ARG A 423 12.66 18.29 21.64
C ARG A 423 11.45 17.41 21.28
N TRP A 424 10.34 17.50 22.01
CA TRP A 424 9.13 16.74 21.69
C TRP A 424 8.37 17.35 20.52
N LEU A 425 8.22 18.68 20.49
CA LEU A 425 7.61 19.41 19.39
C LEU A 425 8.39 19.17 18.11
N GLU A 426 9.72 19.17 18.18
CA GLU A 426 10.59 18.81 17.06
C GLU A 426 10.24 17.42 16.51
N LYS A 427 10.05 16.41 17.37
CA LYS A 427 9.66 15.06 16.96
C LYS A 427 8.23 14.98 16.40
N LEU A 428 7.27 15.72 16.96
CA LEU A 428 5.86 15.69 16.55
C LEU A 428 5.61 16.49 15.26
N GLU A 429 6.22 17.67 15.14
CA GLU A 429 6.11 18.54 13.96
C GLU A 429 6.89 17.97 12.78
N LYS A 430 8.09 17.41 13.02
CA LYS A 430 8.88 16.77 11.96
C LYS A 430 8.35 15.39 11.60
N GLY A 431 7.71 14.68 12.54
CA GLY A 431 7.41 13.26 12.46
C GLY A 431 8.67 12.40 12.63
N LEU A 432 8.51 11.12 13.00
CA LEU A 432 9.62 10.16 12.97
C LEU A 432 10.03 9.78 11.53
N THR A 433 9.16 10.13 10.57
CA THR A 433 9.47 10.25 9.13
C THR A 433 9.83 11.69 8.85
N LEU A 434 11.07 11.92 8.42
CA LEU A 434 11.65 13.22 8.15
C LEU A 434 10.76 14.03 7.20
N LYS A 435 10.75 15.35 7.43
CA LYS A 435 10.23 16.43 6.58
C LYS A 435 9.38 15.93 5.41
N GLU A 436 8.06 16.07 5.53
CA GLU A 436 7.12 15.79 4.43
C GLU A 436 7.16 14.35 3.88
N GLY A 437 7.19 13.35 4.77
CA GLY A 437 6.98 11.96 4.37
C GLY A 437 8.19 11.29 3.70
N TRP A 438 9.38 11.89 3.72
CA TRP A 438 10.59 11.30 3.10
C TRP A 438 11.40 10.41 4.08
N PRO A 439 11.98 9.28 3.63
CA PRO A 439 12.82 8.40 4.45
C PRO A 439 14.16 9.05 4.88
N LYS A 440 14.77 8.54 5.96
CA LYS A 440 16.09 9.02 6.41
C LYS A 440 17.21 8.49 5.53
N TYR A 441 17.55 9.19 4.45
CA TYR A 441 18.74 8.83 3.69
C TYR A 441 20.01 9.09 4.53
N GLU A 442 20.82 8.05 4.66
CA GLU A 442 22.22 8.11 5.00
C GLU A 442 22.95 8.70 3.79
N ILE A 443 23.76 9.73 4.04
CA ILE A 443 24.55 10.43 3.04
C ILE A 443 25.97 10.49 3.54
N GLY A 444 26.92 10.11 2.70
CA GLY A 444 28.35 10.17 3.01
C GLY A 444 29.21 9.80 1.82
N LEU A 445 30.53 9.76 2.03
CA LEU A 445 31.48 9.33 1.02
C LEU A 445 31.97 7.91 1.36
N SER A 446 32.08 7.05 0.35
CA SER A 446 32.77 5.76 0.49
C SER A 446 34.27 5.99 0.72
N GLY A 447 35.01 4.95 1.13
CA GLY A 447 36.48 5.03 1.25
C GLY A 447 37.21 5.33 -0.07
N SER A 448 36.52 5.24 -1.21
CA SER A 448 37.01 5.66 -2.54
C SER A 448 36.57 7.09 -2.93
N GLY A 449 35.92 7.82 -2.02
CA GLY A 449 35.39 9.16 -2.23
C GLY A 449 34.09 9.23 -3.05
N ALA A 450 33.42 8.11 -3.33
CA ALA A 450 32.15 8.12 -4.08
C ALA A 450 30.98 8.50 -3.17
N LEU A 451 30.04 9.31 -3.68
CA LEU A 451 28.83 9.67 -2.93
C LEU A 451 27.94 8.45 -2.72
N VAL A 452 27.57 8.21 -1.47
CA VAL A 452 26.60 7.20 -1.05
C VAL A 452 25.35 7.91 -0.56
N VAL A 453 24.22 7.65 -1.20
CA VAL A 453 22.89 8.08 -0.74
C VAL A 453 22.03 6.83 -0.60
N ARG A 454 21.78 6.38 0.63
CA ARG A 454 21.03 5.13 0.87
C ARG A 454 20.07 5.25 2.02
N PHE A 455 18.94 4.57 1.92
CA PHE A 455 18.01 4.37 3.03
C PHE A 455 17.99 2.89 3.38
N GLY A 456 18.41 2.55 4.60
CA GLY A 456 18.39 1.18 5.13
C GLY A 456 17.21 0.98 6.08
N SER A 457 16.56 -0.17 6.00
CA SER A 457 15.51 -0.55 6.93
C SER A 457 15.35 -2.06 7.01
N THR A 458 15.10 -2.56 8.23
CA THR A 458 14.62 -3.92 8.47
C THR A 458 13.17 -4.12 8.02
N SER A 459 12.42 -3.02 7.82
CA SER A 459 11.03 -3.04 7.37
C SER A 459 10.95 -3.08 5.84
N PRO A 460 10.44 -4.16 5.23
CA PRO A 460 10.25 -4.24 3.78
C PRO A 460 9.30 -3.14 3.27
N ASN A 461 8.29 -2.78 4.06
CA ASN A 461 7.33 -1.73 3.73
C ASN A 461 7.99 -0.35 3.64
N SER A 462 8.93 -0.05 4.53
CA SER A 462 9.67 1.21 4.48
C SER A 462 10.53 1.28 3.21
N ILE A 463 11.17 0.16 2.84
CA ILE A 463 11.96 0.06 1.59
C ILE A 463 11.08 0.23 0.36
N GLN A 464 9.91 -0.41 0.33
CA GLN A 464 8.97 -0.28 -0.79
C GLN A 464 8.38 1.12 -0.89
N GLN A 465 8.02 1.74 0.24
CA GLN A 465 7.49 3.10 0.25
C GLN A 465 8.54 4.11 -0.26
N ALA A 466 9.78 3.98 0.20
CA ALA A 466 10.89 4.79 -0.29
C ALA A 466 11.10 4.63 -1.81
N ALA A 467 11.08 3.39 -2.31
CA ALA A 467 11.20 3.11 -3.73
C ALA A 467 10.02 3.71 -4.53
N GLN A 468 8.80 3.57 -4.02
CA GLN A 468 7.59 4.06 -4.67
C GLN A 468 7.57 5.59 -4.77
N GLN A 469 8.00 6.30 -3.74
CA GLN A 469 8.11 7.77 -3.76
C GLN A 469 9.12 8.25 -4.81
N LEU A 470 10.23 7.53 -5.00
CA LEU A 470 11.18 7.83 -6.07
C LEU A 470 10.53 7.60 -7.46
N ARG A 471 9.72 6.55 -7.63
CA ARG A 471 8.97 6.31 -8.88
C ARG A 471 7.93 7.38 -9.17
N GLU A 472 7.17 7.81 -8.18
CA GLU A 472 6.16 8.87 -8.30
C GLU A 472 6.79 10.21 -8.68
N MET A 473 8.04 10.45 -8.29
CA MET A 473 8.83 11.61 -8.72
C MET A 473 9.33 11.47 -10.17
N GLY A 474 9.24 10.30 -10.80
CA GLY A 474 9.75 10.02 -12.15
C GLY A 474 11.15 9.42 -12.20
N LEU A 475 11.63 8.82 -11.10
CA LEU A 475 12.85 8.02 -11.11
C LEU A 475 12.53 6.55 -11.43
N GLU A 476 13.51 5.83 -11.97
CA GLU A 476 13.33 4.49 -12.49
C GLU A 476 14.25 3.53 -11.73
N GLU A 477 13.69 2.43 -11.26
CA GLU A 477 14.45 1.40 -10.55
C GLU A 477 15.41 0.68 -11.52
N GLY A 478 16.63 0.41 -11.08
CA GLY A 478 17.71 -0.14 -11.91
C GLY A 478 18.50 0.92 -12.68
N ARG A 479 17.92 2.11 -12.91
CA ARG A 479 18.56 3.22 -13.65
C ARG A 479 18.96 4.39 -12.73
N HIS A 480 18.01 4.86 -11.93
CA HIS A 480 18.15 6.01 -11.04
C HIS A 480 18.40 5.59 -9.59
N PHE A 481 17.84 4.46 -9.17
CA PHE A 481 18.04 3.91 -7.83
C PHE A 481 17.98 2.38 -7.88
N THR A 482 18.51 1.72 -6.85
CA THR A 482 18.44 0.26 -6.68
C THR A 482 17.72 -0.08 -5.38
N VAL A 483 17.01 -1.21 -5.39
CA VAL A 483 16.27 -1.70 -4.22
C VAL A 483 16.74 -3.10 -3.89
N LYS A 484 17.08 -3.33 -2.62
CA LYS A 484 17.29 -4.66 -2.06
C LYS A 484 16.32 -4.90 -0.92
N LYS A 485 15.61 -6.02 -0.96
CA LYS A 485 14.70 -6.42 0.11
C LYS A 485 15.50 -6.84 1.36
N PRO A 486 14.97 -6.57 2.56
CA PRO A 486 15.54 -7.15 3.79
C PRO A 486 15.41 -8.68 3.75
N GLU A 487 16.42 -9.37 4.26
CA GLU A 487 16.47 -10.82 4.45
C GLU A 487 16.56 -11.11 5.97
N GLU A 488 16.34 -12.33 6.43
CA GLU A 488 16.40 -12.68 7.86
C GLU A 488 17.71 -12.17 8.52
N GLY A 489 17.57 -11.22 9.45
CA GLY A 489 18.71 -10.59 10.16
C GLY A 489 19.54 -9.59 9.34
N ARG A 490 19.09 -9.15 8.15
CA ARG A 490 19.78 -8.18 7.30
C ARG A 490 18.87 -7.07 6.80
N ASP A 491 19.35 -5.83 6.91
CA ASP A 491 18.64 -4.65 6.41
C ASP A 491 18.46 -4.71 4.89
N GLY A 492 17.26 -4.33 4.44
CA GLY A 492 17.02 -3.96 3.06
C GLY A 492 17.51 -2.54 2.83
N TYR A 493 17.70 -2.17 1.57
CA TYR A 493 18.12 -0.80 1.24
C TYR A 493 17.52 -0.29 -0.06
N VAL A 494 17.29 1.02 -0.09
CA VAL A 494 17.10 1.81 -1.32
C VAL A 494 18.33 2.68 -1.50
N SER A 495 19.11 2.45 -2.55
CA SER A 495 20.31 3.24 -2.86
C SER A 495 20.05 4.11 -4.07
N ILE A 496 20.13 5.43 -3.89
CA ILE A 496 20.02 6.39 -4.99
C ILE A 496 21.38 6.49 -5.66
N LEU A 497 21.39 6.24 -6.97
CA LEU A 497 22.60 6.35 -7.77
C LEU A 497 22.88 7.83 -8.05
N ARG A 498 24.13 8.20 -8.33
CA ARG A 498 24.48 9.57 -8.76
C ARG A 498 23.55 10.09 -9.86
N ARG A 499 23.26 9.25 -10.85
CA ARG A 499 22.33 9.57 -11.96
C ARG A 499 20.91 9.85 -11.49
N GLY A 500 20.43 9.14 -10.47
CA GLY A 500 19.11 9.41 -9.90
C GLY A 500 19.04 10.79 -9.23
N LEU A 501 20.13 11.23 -8.60
CA LEU A 501 20.20 12.56 -8.01
C LEU A 501 20.29 13.66 -9.08
N GLU A 502 21.09 13.46 -10.15
CA GLU A 502 21.13 14.36 -11.32
C GLU A 502 19.75 14.48 -11.96
N ARG A 503 19.05 13.35 -12.15
CA ARG A 503 17.71 13.32 -12.74
C ARG A 503 16.67 14.01 -11.86
N ALA A 504 16.72 13.80 -10.54
CA ALA A 504 15.85 14.51 -9.61
C ALA A 504 16.11 16.03 -9.66
N ALA A 505 17.37 16.45 -9.72
CA ALA A 505 17.74 17.86 -9.87
C ALA A 505 17.23 18.45 -11.19
N TRP A 506 17.36 17.73 -12.31
CA TRP A 506 16.80 18.14 -13.60
C TRP A 506 15.28 18.28 -13.56
N LEU A 507 14.58 17.27 -13.02
CA LEU A 507 13.13 17.26 -12.89
C LEU A 507 12.61 18.40 -12.01
N SER A 508 13.40 18.86 -11.03
CA SER A 508 13.05 19.99 -10.16
C SER A 508 12.93 21.33 -10.90
N VAL A 509 13.56 21.47 -12.08
CA VAL A 509 13.54 22.70 -12.87
C VAL A 509 12.72 22.50 -14.15
N HIS A 510 12.98 21.42 -14.87
CA HIS A 510 12.53 21.18 -16.24
C HIS A 510 11.40 20.15 -16.35
N GLY A 511 10.97 19.54 -15.25
CA GLY A 511 9.87 18.56 -15.24
C GLY A 511 8.57 19.13 -15.81
N LYS A 512 8.01 18.51 -16.85
CA LYS A 512 6.82 19.02 -17.54
C LYS A 512 5.58 19.05 -16.65
N ASP A 513 5.48 18.10 -15.72
CA ASP A 513 4.41 18.02 -14.73
C ASP A 513 4.72 18.85 -13.48
N GLU A 514 3.76 19.67 -13.04
CA GLU A 514 3.94 20.59 -11.90
C GLU A 514 4.10 19.85 -10.56
N GLN A 515 3.33 18.77 -10.36
CA GLN A 515 3.41 17.97 -9.13
C GLN A 515 4.75 17.26 -9.04
N GLN A 516 5.20 16.66 -10.14
CA GLN A 516 6.50 16.02 -10.28
C GLN A 516 7.64 17.01 -9.99
N ARG A 517 7.60 18.19 -10.61
CA ARG A 517 8.61 19.25 -10.42
C ARG A 517 8.70 19.67 -8.95
N ARG A 518 7.56 19.86 -8.30
CA ARG A 518 7.48 20.23 -6.88
C ARG A 518 8.01 19.12 -5.96
N LEU A 519 7.68 17.86 -6.25
CA LEU A 519 8.18 16.70 -5.49
C LEU A 519 9.71 16.58 -5.64
N ALA A 520 10.22 16.72 -6.86
CA ALA A 520 11.65 16.69 -7.14
C ALA A 520 12.41 17.84 -6.46
N ALA A 521 11.86 19.06 -6.49
CA ALA A 521 12.45 20.21 -5.80
C ALA A 521 12.55 19.99 -4.28
N LYS A 522 11.47 19.50 -3.66
CA LYS A 522 11.43 19.17 -2.22
C LYS A 522 12.43 18.09 -1.85
N PHE A 523 12.55 17.06 -2.70
CA PHE A 523 13.51 15.98 -2.50
C PHE A 523 14.96 16.48 -2.60
N VAL A 524 15.28 17.31 -3.59
CA VAL A 524 16.62 17.92 -3.76
C VAL A 524 16.98 18.79 -2.55
N GLU A 525 16.06 19.63 -2.09
CA GLU A 525 16.23 20.45 -0.88
C GLU A 525 16.51 19.58 0.35
N TYR A 526 15.75 18.48 0.50
CA TYR A 526 15.93 17.53 1.58
C TYR A 526 17.31 16.85 1.53
N ILE A 527 17.77 16.42 0.36
CA ILE A 527 19.09 15.79 0.19
C ILE A 527 20.22 16.77 0.52
N LEU A 528 20.13 18.04 0.10
CA LEU A 528 21.11 19.08 0.47
C LEU A 528 21.18 19.29 1.98
N GLN A 529 20.03 19.38 2.65
CA GLN A 529 19.97 19.49 4.13
C GLN A 529 20.56 18.26 4.84
N ARG A 530 20.45 17.07 4.25
CA ARG A 530 21.05 15.85 4.78
C ARG A 530 22.56 15.83 4.55
N ALA A 531 23.03 16.34 3.41
CA ALA A 531 24.44 16.44 3.07
C ALA A 531 25.17 17.46 3.96
N GLU A 532 24.56 18.62 4.22
CA GLU A 532 25.08 19.63 5.16
C GLU A 532 25.34 19.04 6.55
N LYS A 533 24.41 18.20 7.04
CA LYS A 533 24.55 17.48 8.32
C LYS A 533 25.61 16.37 8.30
N ALA A 534 25.98 15.87 7.13
CA ALA A 534 26.99 14.83 6.98
C ALA A 534 28.42 15.40 6.91
N GLY A 535 28.55 16.68 6.56
CA GLY A 535 29.82 17.41 6.53
C GLY A 535 29.97 18.26 5.28
N GLU A 536 30.85 19.26 5.34
CA GLU A 536 31.11 20.23 4.27
C GLU A 536 31.51 19.56 2.95
N GLU A 537 32.45 18.60 2.98
CA GLU A 537 32.90 17.86 1.79
C GLU A 537 31.75 17.05 1.13
N VAL A 538 30.82 16.52 1.93
CA VAL A 538 29.64 15.80 1.41
C VAL A 538 28.66 16.78 0.78
N TYR A 539 28.47 17.94 1.40
CA TYR A 539 27.60 19.01 0.91
C TYR A 539 28.08 19.56 -0.43
N GLU A 540 29.37 19.88 -0.56
CA GLU A 540 29.96 20.33 -1.82
C GLU A 540 29.74 19.31 -2.94
N LYS A 541 30.04 18.04 -2.68
CA LYS A 541 29.88 16.96 -3.66
C LYS A 541 28.43 16.74 -4.10
N VAL A 542 27.49 16.82 -3.17
CA VAL A 542 26.05 16.74 -3.47
C VAL A 542 25.60 17.97 -4.25
N GLY A 543 26.09 19.15 -3.89
CA GLY A 543 25.84 20.41 -4.58
C GLY A 543 26.29 20.37 -6.04
N GLU A 544 27.51 19.91 -6.31
CA GLU A 544 28.03 19.73 -7.66
C GLU A 544 27.12 18.85 -8.53
N ILE A 545 26.71 17.69 -8.03
CA ILE A 545 25.83 16.74 -8.74
C ILE A 545 24.45 17.38 -9.03
N ILE A 546 23.92 18.15 -8.09
CA ILE A 546 22.63 18.83 -8.25
C ILE A 546 22.73 19.95 -9.28
N GLU A 547 23.77 20.76 -9.24
CA GLU A 547 23.97 21.84 -10.21
C GLU A 547 24.22 21.29 -11.63
N GLU A 548 25.00 20.21 -11.76
CA GLU A 548 25.14 19.48 -13.03
C GLU A 548 23.79 19.00 -13.57
N GLY A 549 22.94 18.41 -12.70
CA GLY A 549 21.61 17.95 -13.08
C GLY A 549 20.69 19.08 -13.54
N LYS A 550 20.67 20.22 -12.82
CA LYS A 550 19.85 21.39 -13.19
C LYS A 550 20.28 22.04 -14.51
N ALA A 551 21.59 22.07 -14.79
CA ALA A 551 22.16 22.67 -15.98
C ALA A 551 22.03 21.81 -17.24
N ARG A 552 21.63 20.54 -17.12
CA ARG A 552 21.48 19.63 -18.27
C ARG A 552 20.37 20.11 -19.21
N GLY A 553 20.69 20.26 -20.49
CA GLY A 553 19.79 20.79 -21.52
C GLY A 553 19.32 22.23 -21.28
N SER A 554 19.96 23.00 -20.39
CA SER A 554 19.53 24.37 -20.07
C SER A 554 19.99 25.40 -21.09
N LEU A 555 20.93 25.06 -21.99
CA LEU A 555 21.49 25.92 -23.01
C LEU A 555 21.06 25.49 -24.40
N THR A 556 21.04 26.43 -25.33
CA THR A 556 20.86 26.18 -26.76
C THR A 556 22.22 26.31 -27.44
N LEU A 557 22.61 25.28 -28.19
CA LEU A 557 23.88 25.22 -28.92
C LEU A 557 23.83 26.13 -30.15
N ARG A 558 22.72 26.10 -30.88
CA ARG A 558 22.53 26.88 -32.11
C ARG A 558 22.49 28.38 -31.82
N GLY A 559 23.30 29.14 -32.56
CA GLY A 559 23.38 30.60 -32.41
C GLY A 559 24.33 31.08 -31.31
N LEU A 560 25.07 30.17 -30.67
CA LEU A 560 26.08 30.53 -29.68
C LEU A 560 27.26 31.25 -30.35
N GLU A 561 27.58 32.45 -29.86
CA GLU A 561 28.77 33.22 -30.25
C GLU A 561 29.64 33.52 -29.03
N LYS A 562 30.93 33.16 -29.08
CA LYS A 562 31.84 33.35 -27.94
C LYS A 562 33.27 33.63 -28.39
N LYS A 563 33.96 34.48 -27.63
CA LYS A 563 35.40 34.73 -27.79
C LYS A 563 36.16 33.91 -26.76
N VAL A 564 37.16 33.17 -27.21
CA VAL A 564 38.03 32.37 -26.33
C VAL A 564 39.48 32.52 -26.73
N GLU A 565 40.37 32.43 -25.75
CA GLU A 565 41.81 32.43 -25.98
C GLU A 565 42.33 31.00 -25.93
N VAL A 566 43.10 30.57 -26.92
CA VAL A 566 43.78 29.26 -26.95
C VAL A 566 45.23 29.52 -27.39
N ASN A 567 46.21 28.99 -26.65
CA ASN A 567 47.64 29.18 -26.93
C ASN A 567 48.08 30.66 -27.10
N GLY A 568 47.39 31.62 -26.46
CA GLY A 568 47.70 33.05 -26.57
C GLY A 568 47.03 33.77 -27.75
N GLU A 569 46.25 33.05 -28.58
CA GLU A 569 45.49 33.63 -29.69
C GLU A 569 43.99 33.67 -29.39
N THR A 570 43.31 34.74 -29.79
CA THR A 570 41.87 34.90 -29.61
C THR A 570 41.10 34.37 -30.81
N TYR A 571 40.16 33.48 -30.56
CA TYR A 571 39.24 32.91 -31.55
C TYR A 571 37.80 33.36 -31.29
N VAL A 572 37.13 33.76 -32.36
CA VAL A 572 35.67 34.00 -32.37
C VAL A 572 35.01 32.73 -32.89
N VAL A 573 34.18 32.10 -32.06
CA VAL A 573 33.43 30.88 -32.36
C VAL A 573 31.97 31.22 -32.52
N LYS A 574 31.36 30.86 -33.66
CA LYS A 574 29.92 30.97 -33.93
C LYS A 574 29.36 29.60 -34.29
N VAL A 575 28.43 29.09 -33.51
CA VAL A 575 27.83 27.77 -33.73
C VAL A 575 26.56 27.90 -34.56
N ILE A 576 26.53 27.19 -35.68
CA ILE A 576 25.44 27.22 -36.66
C ILE A 576 24.43 26.12 -36.36
N ASP A 577 24.92 24.91 -36.06
CA ASP A 577 24.10 23.74 -35.77
C ASP A 577 24.88 22.70 -34.97
N GLY A 578 24.18 21.74 -34.37
CA GLY A 578 24.82 20.56 -33.82
C GLY A 578 23.84 19.48 -33.40
N SER A 579 24.33 18.25 -33.38
CA SER A 579 23.55 17.05 -33.12
C SER A 579 24.43 15.96 -32.50
N ALA A 580 23.77 15.01 -31.83
CA ALA A 580 24.41 13.83 -31.29
C ALA A 580 23.62 12.57 -31.67
N GLU A 581 24.34 11.53 -32.11
CA GLU A 581 23.77 10.25 -32.55
C GLU A 581 24.52 9.07 -31.91
N ILE A 582 23.78 8.00 -31.61
CA ILE A 582 24.33 6.74 -31.10
C ILE A 582 24.46 5.76 -32.27
N GLU A 583 25.65 5.19 -32.43
CA GLU A 583 25.95 4.26 -33.52
C GLU A 583 26.53 2.95 -32.95
N GLU A 584 26.06 1.82 -33.49
CA GLU A 584 26.63 0.50 -33.23
C GLU A 584 27.77 0.22 -34.22
N SER A 585 28.97 -0.02 -33.69
CA SER A 585 30.11 -0.44 -34.50
C SER A 585 30.14 -1.96 -34.71
N TRP A 586 30.88 -2.42 -35.73
CA TRP A 586 31.08 -3.83 -36.14
C TRP A 586 31.59 -4.82 -35.07
N GLY A 587 31.66 -4.43 -33.79
CA GLY A 587 32.09 -5.28 -32.67
C GLY A 587 31.29 -5.01 -31.39
N ASP A 588 29.98 -4.78 -31.50
CA ASP A 588 29.02 -4.54 -30.41
C ASP A 588 29.38 -3.37 -29.47
N LYS A 589 30.25 -2.46 -29.92
CA LYS A 589 30.63 -1.28 -29.16
C LYS A 589 29.76 -0.11 -29.58
N LEU A 590 28.94 0.36 -28.64
CA LEU A 590 28.14 1.59 -28.75
C LEU A 590 29.05 2.82 -28.72
N LEU A 591 28.96 3.63 -29.77
CA LEU A 591 29.65 4.90 -29.93
C LEU A 591 28.65 6.06 -29.85
N LEU A 592 29.11 7.20 -29.35
CA LEU A 592 28.37 8.45 -29.40
C LEU A 592 29.10 9.41 -30.32
N ARG A 593 28.47 9.79 -31.42
CA ARG A 593 28.99 10.81 -32.34
C ARG A 593 28.34 12.14 -32.03
N ILE A 594 29.15 13.16 -31.82
CA ILE A 594 28.72 14.55 -31.68
C ILE A 594 29.23 15.29 -32.91
N ARG A 595 28.32 15.95 -33.64
CA ARG A 595 28.61 16.80 -34.78
C ARG A 595 28.23 18.24 -34.46
N ILE A 596 29.13 19.17 -34.71
CA ILE A 596 28.90 20.60 -34.50
C ILE A 596 29.38 21.35 -35.73
N THR A 597 28.47 22.08 -36.37
CA THR A 597 28.79 22.99 -37.47
C THR A 597 29.06 24.36 -36.89
N ALA A 598 30.27 24.88 -37.06
CA ALA A 598 30.67 26.17 -36.51
C ALA A 598 31.58 26.95 -37.46
N GLU A 599 31.54 28.26 -37.34
CA GLU A 599 32.51 29.19 -37.91
C GLU A 599 33.50 29.60 -36.81
N VAL A 600 34.79 29.32 -37.02
CA VAL A 600 35.86 29.70 -36.09
C VAL A 600 36.86 30.59 -36.84
N ASN A 601 36.95 31.86 -36.44
CA ASN A 601 37.73 32.90 -37.15
C ASN A 601 37.44 32.91 -38.67
N SER A 602 36.15 33.02 -39.03
CA SER A 602 35.66 33.06 -40.42
C SER A 602 35.89 31.77 -41.22
N VAL A 603 36.31 30.67 -40.59
CA VAL A 603 36.42 29.35 -41.22
C VAL A 603 35.24 28.49 -40.76
N GLN A 604 34.29 28.26 -41.67
CA GLN A 604 33.16 27.36 -41.43
C GLN A 604 33.58 25.90 -41.62
N ARG A 605 33.20 25.04 -40.67
CA ARG A 605 33.52 23.61 -40.69
C ARG A 605 32.55 22.79 -39.86
N ASP A 606 32.36 21.54 -40.26
CA ASP A 606 31.78 20.49 -39.44
C ASP A 606 32.84 19.79 -38.58
N TYR A 607 32.66 19.89 -37.27
CA TYR A 607 33.49 19.27 -36.25
C TYR A 607 32.80 18.01 -35.75
N GLU A 608 33.41 16.85 -35.99
CA GLU A 608 32.91 15.56 -35.52
C GLU A 608 33.82 15.01 -34.42
N MET A 609 33.21 14.50 -33.36
CA MET A 609 33.89 13.82 -32.27
C MET A 609 33.16 12.52 -31.93
N THR A 610 33.93 11.45 -31.74
CA THR A 610 33.38 10.14 -31.38
C THR A 610 33.79 9.77 -29.97
N TYR A 611 32.79 9.63 -29.09
CA TYR A 611 32.95 9.09 -27.75
C TYR A 611 32.83 7.57 -27.74
N SER A 612 33.73 6.96 -26.98
CA SER A 612 33.70 5.53 -26.72
C SER A 612 34.15 5.23 -25.29
N ARG A 613 33.78 4.05 -24.77
CA ARG A 613 34.33 3.56 -23.50
C ARG A 613 35.71 2.95 -23.70
N ARG A 614 36.68 3.39 -22.90
CA ARG A 614 37.99 2.77 -22.85
C ARG A 614 37.89 1.43 -22.12
N LYS A 615 38.43 0.36 -22.72
CA LYS A 615 38.26 -1.01 -22.21
C LYS A 615 38.87 -1.24 -20.82
N THR A 616 39.92 -0.51 -20.46
CA THR A 616 40.72 -0.77 -19.24
C THR A 616 40.07 -0.23 -17.96
N ASP A 617 39.43 0.93 -18.04
CA ASP A 617 38.93 1.70 -16.88
C ASP A 617 37.49 2.20 -17.08
N ASN A 618 36.83 1.78 -18.15
CA ASN A 618 35.51 2.24 -18.58
C ASN A 618 35.39 3.78 -18.73
N ALA A 619 36.50 4.49 -18.92
CA ALA A 619 36.48 5.94 -19.07
C ALA A 619 35.77 6.35 -20.37
N ALA A 620 34.89 7.36 -20.27
CA ALA A 620 34.28 7.98 -21.43
C ALA A 620 35.28 8.96 -22.08
N LEU A 621 35.75 8.64 -23.29
CA LEU A 621 36.72 9.43 -24.02
C LEU A 621 36.23 9.73 -25.43
N GLY A 622 36.26 11.01 -25.78
CA GLY A 622 35.96 11.55 -27.10
C GLY A 622 37.24 11.71 -27.90
N PHE A 623 37.25 11.23 -29.14
CA PHE A 623 38.37 11.33 -30.05
C PHE A 623 37.96 12.08 -31.31
N ALA A 624 38.83 12.98 -31.76
CA ALA A 624 38.75 13.63 -33.05
C ALA A 624 40.15 13.77 -33.65
N VAL A 625 40.24 13.84 -34.98
CA VAL A 625 41.52 14.00 -35.69
C VAL A 625 41.46 15.28 -36.51
N ALA A 626 42.52 16.09 -36.41
CA ALA A 626 42.64 17.31 -37.21
C ALA A 626 42.83 16.97 -38.70
N ARG A 627 42.14 17.71 -39.57
CA ARG A 627 42.10 17.45 -41.00
C ARG A 627 43.26 18.14 -41.70
N ALA A 628 43.88 17.44 -42.65
CA ALA A 628 45.03 17.95 -43.39
C ALA A 628 44.64 18.96 -44.46
N ASP A 629 43.44 18.80 -45.02
CA ASP A 629 42.81 19.63 -46.05
C ASP A 629 42.10 20.86 -45.48
N ALA A 630 42.11 21.03 -44.16
CA ALA A 630 41.58 22.23 -43.51
C ALA A 630 42.43 23.47 -43.84
N PRO A 631 41.84 24.68 -43.94
CA PRO A 631 42.59 25.91 -44.16
C PRO A 631 43.69 26.12 -43.11
N GLY A 632 44.95 26.21 -43.55
CA GLY A 632 46.11 26.33 -42.64
C GLY A 632 46.65 24.98 -42.10
N GLY A 633 46.19 23.84 -42.62
CA GLY A 633 46.70 22.52 -42.27
C GLY A 633 46.21 21.98 -40.93
N ARG A 634 46.81 20.87 -40.48
CA ARG A 634 46.37 20.12 -39.28
C ARG A 634 46.49 20.94 -38.00
N GLU A 635 47.52 21.75 -37.88
CA GLU A 635 47.87 22.53 -36.69
C GLU A 635 46.82 23.62 -36.44
N ALA A 636 46.58 24.47 -37.44
CA ALA A 636 45.56 25.52 -37.36
C ALA A 636 44.17 24.92 -37.15
N ASP A 637 43.92 23.72 -37.67
CA ASP A 637 42.68 23.01 -37.47
C ASP A 637 42.50 22.48 -36.05
N ALA A 638 43.56 21.93 -35.46
CA ALA A 638 43.55 21.46 -34.08
C ALA A 638 43.31 22.62 -33.10
N GLU A 639 43.86 23.81 -33.38
CA GLU A 639 43.64 25.02 -32.58
C GLU A 639 42.20 25.52 -32.70
N ARG A 640 41.64 25.61 -33.92
CA ARG A 640 40.23 25.99 -34.11
C ARG A 640 39.28 25.01 -33.42
N TYR A 641 39.57 23.71 -33.48
CA TYR A 641 38.78 22.71 -32.77
C TYR A 641 38.92 22.89 -31.24
N SER A 642 40.13 23.13 -30.74
CA SER A 642 40.35 23.40 -29.32
C SER A 642 39.61 24.65 -28.84
N ALA A 643 39.56 25.71 -29.68
CA ALA A 643 38.77 26.90 -29.43
C ALA A 643 37.26 26.60 -29.38
N LEU A 644 36.73 25.80 -30.31
CA LEU A 644 35.33 25.37 -30.27
C LEU A 644 35.01 24.61 -28.96
N ILE A 645 35.85 23.65 -28.58
CA ILE A 645 35.66 22.87 -27.35
C ILE A 645 35.73 23.77 -26.11
N LYS A 646 36.69 24.71 -26.06
CA LYS A 646 36.81 25.68 -24.97
C LYS A 646 35.64 26.65 -24.91
N ALA A 647 35.10 27.07 -26.06
CA ALA A 647 33.92 27.93 -26.10
C ALA A 647 32.70 27.24 -25.48
N LEU A 648 32.51 25.96 -25.81
CA LEU A 648 31.36 25.16 -25.38
C LEU A 648 31.49 24.63 -23.94
N THR A 649 32.70 24.28 -23.51
CA THR A 649 32.91 23.59 -22.21
C THR A 649 33.66 24.44 -21.18
N GLY A 650 34.27 25.55 -21.60
CA GLY A 650 35.17 26.35 -20.75
C GLY A 650 36.55 25.72 -20.54
N LYS A 651 36.80 24.51 -21.05
CA LYS A 651 38.03 23.73 -20.86
C LYS A 651 38.66 23.38 -22.20
N GLU A 652 39.99 23.34 -22.24
CA GLU A 652 40.72 22.92 -23.43
C GLU A 652 40.85 21.39 -23.50
N PRO A 653 40.74 20.80 -24.71
CA PRO A 653 40.99 19.38 -24.89
C PRO A 653 42.48 19.05 -24.80
N LYS A 654 42.80 17.77 -24.63
CA LYS A 654 44.19 17.31 -24.76
C LYS A 654 44.52 17.12 -26.24
N VAL A 655 45.64 17.67 -26.68
CA VAL A 655 46.08 17.58 -28.09
C VAL A 655 47.39 16.79 -28.15
N TYR A 656 47.42 15.74 -28.97
CA TYR A 656 48.59 14.87 -29.15
C TYR A 656 49.03 14.80 -30.60
N ARG A 657 50.31 15.04 -30.87
CA ARG A 657 50.92 14.78 -32.18
C ARG A 657 51.43 13.33 -32.22
N LYS A 658 50.96 12.56 -33.20
CA LYS A 658 51.38 11.18 -33.44
C LYS A 658 52.59 11.13 -34.37
N SER A 659 53.32 10.02 -34.34
CA SER A 659 54.49 9.77 -35.21
C SER A 659 54.13 9.70 -36.69
N ASP A 660 52.87 9.41 -37.04
CA ASP A 660 52.36 9.38 -38.41
C ASP A 660 51.89 10.76 -38.92
N GLY A 661 52.16 11.83 -38.16
CA GLY A 661 51.81 13.20 -38.52
C GLY A 661 50.34 13.57 -38.26
N LYS A 662 49.52 12.68 -37.70
CA LYS A 662 48.16 13.01 -37.26
C LYS A 662 48.19 13.79 -35.95
N ILE A 663 47.25 14.72 -35.80
CA ILE A 663 47.00 15.42 -34.54
C ILE A 663 45.67 14.91 -33.99
N GLU A 664 45.72 14.30 -32.82
CA GLU A 664 44.58 13.72 -32.11
C GLU A 664 44.13 14.66 -30.99
N ILE A 665 42.84 14.95 -30.97
CA ILE A 665 42.18 15.78 -29.96
C ILE A 665 41.37 14.82 -29.08
N VAL A 666 41.63 14.87 -27.78
CA VAL A 666 41.05 13.96 -26.80
C VAL A 666 40.25 14.74 -25.76
N CYS A 667 38.96 14.45 -25.70
CA CYS A 667 38.06 14.95 -24.68
C CYS A 667 37.76 13.90 -23.61
N GLY A 668 37.77 14.31 -22.35
CA GLY A 668 37.42 13.44 -21.23
C GLY A 668 35.96 13.55 -20.81
N ARG A 669 35.61 12.86 -19.73
CA ARG A 669 34.29 12.88 -19.11
C ARG A 669 33.78 14.28 -18.79
N GLY A 670 34.64 15.15 -18.25
CA GLY A 670 34.25 16.53 -17.91
C GLY A 670 33.78 17.34 -19.12
N HIS A 671 34.38 17.16 -20.30
CA HIS A 671 33.91 17.83 -21.52
C HIS A 671 32.54 17.29 -21.96
N LEU A 672 32.33 15.98 -21.84
CA LEU A 672 31.05 15.34 -22.16
C LEU A 672 29.92 15.84 -21.24
N ASP A 673 30.20 16.02 -19.95
CA ASP A 673 29.25 16.57 -18.99
C ASP A 673 28.91 18.04 -19.32
N ASP A 674 29.88 18.83 -19.78
CA ASP A 674 29.65 20.20 -20.22
C ASP A 674 28.87 20.26 -21.56
N PHE A 675 29.11 19.33 -22.50
CA PHE A 675 28.30 19.20 -23.71
C PHE A 675 26.83 18.85 -23.41
N ALA A 676 26.57 18.08 -22.35
CA ALA A 676 25.21 17.71 -21.95
C ALA A 676 24.36 18.91 -21.47
N ARG A 677 24.96 20.10 -21.27
CA ARG A 677 24.21 21.32 -20.96
C ARG A 677 23.41 21.85 -22.15
N TYR A 678 23.77 21.44 -23.35
CA TYR A 678 23.10 21.87 -24.58
C TYR A 678 21.94 20.93 -24.91
N ALA A 679 20.74 21.49 -25.09
CA ALA A 679 19.51 20.74 -25.33
C ALA A 679 19.61 19.82 -26.56
N GLU A 680 20.31 20.27 -27.61
CA GLU A 680 20.49 19.52 -28.85
C GLU A 680 21.35 18.26 -28.69
N LEU A 681 22.14 18.17 -27.62
CA LEU A 681 23.07 17.06 -27.36
C LEU A 681 22.67 16.22 -26.14
N ALA A 682 21.93 16.80 -25.19
CA ALA A 682 21.69 16.25 -23.86
C ALA A 682 21.08 14.84 -23.88
N ASP A 683 20.02 14.63 -24.67
CA ASP A 683 19.27 13.36 -24.69
C ASP A 683 20.13 12.20 -25.20
N ALA A 684 20.84 12.39 -26.32
CA ALA A 684 21.70 11.36 -26.91
C ALA A 684 22.93 11.06 -26.02
N ILE A 685 23.48 12.09 -25.35
CA ILE A 685 24.54 11.89 -24.37
C ILE A 685 24.02 11.06 -23.18
N GLU A 686 22.83 11.38 -22.65
CA GLU A 686 22.21 10.64 -21.56
C GLU A 686 21.99 9.17 -21.95
N GLU A 687 21.35 8.92 -23.09
CA GLU A 687 21.06 7.57 -23.59
C GLU A 687 22.34 6.75 -23.82
N TRP A 688 23.39 7.35 -24.38
CA TRP A 688 24.65 6.64 -24.60
C TRP A 688 25.34 6.28 -23.29
N LEU A 689 25.31 7.19 -22.32
CA LEU A 689 25.86 6.93 -20.99
C LEU A 689 25.06 5.87 -20.25
N GLU A 690 23.75 5.83 -20.48
CA GLU A 690 22.86 4.79 -19.97
C GLU A 690 23.29 3.41 -20.46
N LYS A 691 23.36 3.23 -21.78
CA LYS A 691 23.66 1.94 -22.42
C LYS A 691 25.09 1.45 -22.18
N THR A 692 26.03 2.35 -21.90
CA THR A 692 27.45 2.01 -21.72
C THR A 692 27.94 2.05 -20.27
N GLY A 693 27.03 2.28 -19.31
CA GLY A 693 27.37 2.52 -17.90
C GLY A 693 27.38 1.30 -16.98
N GLN A 694 27.16 0.09 -17.51
CA GLN A 694 27.16 -1.17 -16.75
C GLN A 694 28.56 -1.72 -16.50
#